data_AF-A0A3A5JHJ8-F1
#
_entry.id   AF-A0A3A5JHJ8-F1
#
_cell.length_a   1.000
_cell.length_b   1.000
_cell.length_c   1.000
_cell.angle_alpha   90.00
_cell.angle_beta   90.00
_cell.angle_gamma   90.00
#
_symmetry.space_group_name_H-M   'P 1'
#
loop_
_entity.id
_entity.type
_entity.pdbx_description
1 polymer ?
#
loop_
_entity_poly.entity_id
_entity_poly.type
_entity_poly.pdbx_seq_one_letter_code
_entity_poly.pdbx_strand_id
1 'polypeptide(L)'
;MTNPEPDHTTSRRRFLLSSAVVTGASALGTGALGTGSAQSDSQPETIRLGGEIAGWQGREPEAIAGTTNPSLELEPGVAYRIVWENLDGMGHNVAVLDEDDAVLTRTEVMSEEGERQSLTFTAREGMARYVCQPHSTSMSGSIRVGSGSDASTTTAGTTSEGDGENALIPTGPAVRTETVVDGGLTAPLAFEVPPERRGRYYVVDRVGQVYLADDDGLREEPFIDVSDQLTEITAEMGLLGLAFHPDFAENRKFYLRYSAPSREGTPEEFDHTEVLAEFTASDDGTSADPDSERTVMEIPSPYDTHNSGAVAFGPEDGYLYMGMGDGGGGYDMGIGHVADWYERFGGTSGPNVTGNGQDVTDNLLGSVLRIDVDAQDGEKAYGIPEDNPLVGQEGLDEHYAWGFRNPWRMGFSNGKLFVGDVGQELYEEVNVVEKGGNYGWNVREGSHCFEPKSQTTPDSCPTSTPDDVRGGEPLIDPIIDYPHTHEGESVGTAVIGGYVYDNDAIPGLTGDYVFGDYLTTKGEEGTTGRLFAGIRSDDEWSIEEIRVENSDTGRIGASVLGFGRDNRGRLYVLTTAQPGEGDTGSVYRLRPPENAQAARSTAATARTANATGSSTTGIGRRTTDGTTATAGSTGSTTATASGSATEATPDTGGSTNGSSASGSNETTGSTGPGFGVVAALVGLGGLAVRALKTE
;
A
#
# COMPACT_ATOMS: atom_id res chain seq x y z
N MET A 1 -56.99 -22.15 43.65
CA MET A 1 -57.75 -21.01 43.11
C MET A 1 -56.93 -20.42 41.97
N THR A 2 -57.52 -20.43 40.78
CA THR A 2 -57.32 -19.52 39.62
C THR A 2 -55.92 -19.26 39.04
N ASN A 3 -55.72 -19.81 37.83
CA ASN A 3 -54.98 -19.24 36.69
C ASN A 3 -55.55 -17.84 36.31
N PRO A 4 -54.87 -16.94 35.54
CA PRO A 4 -54.47 -17.23 34.14
C PRO A 4 -53.20 -16.51 33.56
N GLU A 5 -52.74 -16.99 32.40
CA GLU A 5 -51.95 -16.24 31.36
C GLU A 5 -52.78 -15.11 30.70
N PRO A 6 -52.19 -14.07 30.04
CA PRO A 6 -51.79 -14.07 28.59
C PRO A 6 -50.55 -13.15 28.32
N ASP A 7 -50.01 -12.83 27.14
CA ASP A 7 -50.50 -12.71 25.75
C ASP A 7 -49.29 -12.55 24.78
N HIS A 8 -49.24 -13.28 23.65
CA HIS A 8 -48.40 -12.94 22.49
C HIS A 8 -49.31 -12.84 21.26
N THR A 9 -49.51 -11.62 20.79
CA THR A 9 -50.36 -11.31 19.64
C THR A 9 -49.60 -11.44 18.32
N THR A 10 -50.01 -12.42 17.53
CA THR A 10 -49.82 -12.49 16.08
C THR A 10 -50.61 -11.40 15.35
N SER A 11 -50.00 -10.75 14.35
CA SER A 11 -50.72 -10.06 13.27
C SER A 11 -50.25 -10.57 11.91
N ARG A 12 -51.18 -11.20 11.18
CA ARG A 12 -51.07 -11.55 9.76
C ARG A 12 -51.70 -10.42 8.94
N ARG A 13 -51.07 -9.99 7.84
CA ARG A 13 -51.79 -9.49 6.66
C ARG A 13 -51.20 -10.10 5.38
N ARG A 14 -52.12 -10.69 4.61
CA ARG A 14 -51.97 -11.24 3.26
C ARG A 14 -51.81 -10.11 2.24
N PHE A 15 -51.06 -10.35 1.16
CA PHE A 15 -51.39 -9.78 -0.15
C PHE A 15 -51.13 -10.79 -1.29
N LEU A 16 -51.91 -10.62 -2.35
CA LEU A 16 -52.31 -11.60 -3.36
C LEU A 16 -51.29 -11.80 -4.49
N LEU A 17 -51.09 -13.06 -4.88
CA LEU A 17 -50.47 -13.46 -6.15
C LEU A 17 -51.53 -13.48 -7.25
N SER A 18 -51.30 -12.71 -8.31
CA SER A 18 -52.06 -12.77 -9.57
C SER A 18 -51.17 -13.37 -10.65
N SER A 19 -51.38 -14.65 -10.93
CA SER A 19 -50.80 -15.38 -12.06
C SER A 19 -51.62 -15.13 -13.33
N ALA A 20 -50.95 -14.78 -14.44
CA ALA A 20 -51.53 -14.83 -15.78
C ALA A 20 -50.95 -16.00 -16.56
N VAL A 21 -51.81 -16.95 -16.90
CA VAL A 21 -51.57 -18.07 -17.82
C VAL A 21 -51.94 -17.60 -19.23
N VAL A 22 -51.09 -17.89 -20.22
CA VAL A 22 -51.50 -17.96 -21.62
C VAL A 22 -51.06 -19.31 -22.19
N THR A 23 -52.06 -20.13 -22.48
CA THR A 23 -51.99 -21.36 -23.28
C THR A 23 -52.24 -21.02 -24.76
N GLY A 24 -51.49 -21.63 -25.68
CA GLY A 24 -51.75 -21.52 -27.12
C GLY A 24 -51.03 -22.59 -27.93
N ALA A 25 -51.81 -23.44 -28.60
CA ALA A 25 -51.43 -24.71 -29.20
C ALA A 25 -50.83 -24.62 -30.62
N SER A 26 -50.11 -25.67 -31.01
CA SER A 26 -49.58 -25.98 -32.34
C SER A 26 -50.66 -26.27 -33.40
N ALA A 27 -50.46 -25.77 -34.62
CA ALA A 27 -51.13 -26.23 -35.84
C ALA A 27 -50.19 -26.19 -37.06
N LEU A 28 -50.19 -27.27 -37.83
CA LEU A 28 -49.46 -27.46 -39.09
C LEU A 28 -50.09 -26.65 -40.24
N GLY A 29 -49.26 -26.07 -41.10
CA GLY A 29 -49.68 -25.48 -42.38
C GLY A 29 -48.49 -25.35 -43.34
N THR A 30 -48.57 -26.05 -44.48
CA THR A 30 -47.57 -26.08 -45.55
C THR A 30 -47.71 -24.89 -46.52
N GLY A 31 -46.58 -24.26 -46.85
CA GLY A 31 -46.25 -23.73 -48.19
C GLY A 31 -46.40 -22.23 -48.46
N ALA A 32 -45.28 -21.52 -48.64
CA ALA A 32 -44.95 -20.69 -49.82
C ALA A 32 -43.68 -19.84 -49.55
N LEU A 33 -42.79 -19.80 -50.54
CA LEU A 33 -41.52 -19.05 -50.56
C LEU A 33 -41.74 -17.53 -50.44
N GLY A 34 -40.99 -16.89 -49.55
CA GLY A 34 -40.84 -15.44 -49.47
C GLY A 34 -39.58 -15.09 -48.69
N THR A 35 -38.59 -14.55 -49.38
CA THR A 35 -37.33 -14.06 -48.81
C THR A 35 -37.59 -12.84 -47.92
N GLY A 36 -37.41 -13.02 -46.62
CA GLY A 36 -37.43 -11.96 -45.62
C GLY A 36 -36.57 -12.39 -44.44
N SER A 37 -35.59 -11.57 -44.11
CA SER A 37 -34.67 -11.72 -42.96
C SER A 37 -35.45 -11.96 -41.66
N ALA A 38 -35.35 -13.17 -41.13
CA ALA A 38 -35.88 -13.51 -39.81
C ALA A 38 -34.91 -12.98 -38.76
N GLN A 39 -35.33 -11.92 -38.05
CA GLN A 39 -34.74 -11.50 -36.79
C GLN A 39 -35.21 -12.52 -35.74
N SER A 40 -34.27 -13.32 -35.23
CA SER A 40 -34.50 -14.26 -34.14
C SER A 40 -34.98 -13.51 -32.91
N ASP A 41 -36.20 -13.78 -32.46
CA ASP A 41 -36.74 -13.30 -31.18
C ASP A 41 -36.23 -14.23 -30.05
N SER A 42 -34.90 -14.27 -29.87
CA SER A 42 -34.24 -15.07 -28.84
C SER A 42 -34.40 -14.39 -27.48
N GLN A 43 -34.94 -15.11 -26.50
CA GLN A 43 -34.97 -14.66 -25.10
C GLN A 43 -33.54 -14.36 -24.62
N PRO A 44 -33.33 -13.31 -23.81
CA PRO A 44 -31.99 -12.93 -23.39
C PRO A 44 -31.33 -14.03 -22.56
N GLU A 45 -30.08 -14.34 -22.85
CA GLU A 45 -29.30 -15.30 -22.06
C GLU A 45 -29.09 -14.74 -20.66
N THR A 46 -29.35 -15.57 -19.64
CA THR A 46 -29.33 -15.11 -18.24
C THR A 46 -27.98 -15.40 -17.60
N ILE A 47 -27.38 -14.35 -17.05
CA ILE A 47 -26.19 -14.39 -16.20
C ILE A 47 -26.65 -14.12 -14.77
N ARG A 48 -26.23 -14.93 -13.81
CA ARG A 48 -26.54 -14.73 -12.39
C ARG A 48 -25.31 -14.42 -11.59
N LEU A 49 -25.40 -13.34 -10.82
CA LEU A 49 -24.36 -12.88 -9.91
C LEU A 49 -24.92 -12.77 -8.49
N GLY A 50 -24.05 -12.86 -7.49
CA GLY A 50 -24.28 -12.32 -6.15
C GLY A 50 -23.39 -11.09 -5.98
N GLY A 51 -23.91 -10.02 -5.40
CA GLY A 51 -23.15 -8.81 -5.11
C GLY A 51 -22.81 -8.74 -3.63
N GLU A 52 -21.52 -8.66 -3.33
CA GLU A 52 -20.98 -8.31 -2.02
C GLU A 52 -19.72 -7.46 -2.21
N ILE A 53 -19.34 -6.64 -1.24
CA ILE A 53 -18.20 -5.70 -1.35
C ILE A 53 -16.90 -6.41 -1.78
N ALA A 54 -16.71 -7.69 -1.41
CA ALA A 54 -15.55 -8.48 -1.84
C ALA A 54 -15.50 -8.76 -3.36
N GLY A 55 -16.63 -8.66 -4.07
CA GLY A 55 -16.70 -8.82 -5.52
C GLY A 55 -18.05 -9.38 -6.02
N TRP A 56 -18.23 -9.40 -7.34
CA TRP A 56 -19.36 -10.09 -7.96
C TRP A 56 -19.14 -11.61 -7.93
N GLN A 57 -19.95 -12.36 -7.19
CA GLN A 57 -19.88 -13.82 -7.15
C GLN A 57 -20.65 -14.42 -8.32
N GLY A 58 -19.95 -15.03 -9.26
CA GLY A 58 -20.57 -15.76 -10.36
C GLY A 58 -21.39 -16.96 -9.84
N ARG A 59 -22.62 -17.09 -10.31
CA ARG A 59 -23.54 -18.17 -9.91
C ARG A 59 -24.01 -19.02 -11.09
N GLU A 60 -24.44 -18.37 -12.18
CA GLU A 60 -24.84 -19.06 -13.42
C GLU A 60 -24.46 -18.20 -14.63
N PRO A 61 -24.03 -18.77 -15.78
CA PRO A 61 -23.87 -20.20 -16.07
C PRO A 61 -22.73 -20.87 -15.27
N GLU A 62 -22.64 -22.20 -15.33
CA GLU A 62 -21.62 -23.00 -14.61
C GLU A 62 -20.18 -22.51 -14.90
N ALA A 63 -19.92 -22.00 -16.11
CA ALA A 63 -18.62 -21.46 -16.50
C ALA A 63 -18.13 -20.28 -15.63
N ILE A 64 -19.03 -19.57 -14.94
CA ILE A 64 -18.68 -18.48 -14.03
C ILE A 64 -18.96 -18.82 -12.56
N ALA A 65 -19.57 -19.98 -12.27
CA ALA A 65 -20.01 -20.33 -10.93
C ALA A 65 -18.82 -20.45 -9.96
N GLY A 66 -18.91 -19.78 -8.80
CA GLY A 66 -17.86 -19.78 -7.77
C GLY A 66 -16.63 -18.93 -8.10
N THR A 67 -16.68 -18.16 -9.20
CA THR A 67 -15.61 -17.20 -9.55
C THR A 67 -16.01 -15.81 -9.08
N THR A 68 -15.11 -15.11 -8.39
CA THR A 68 -15.27 -13.70 -8.03
C THR A 68 -14.87 -12.80 -9.20
N ASN A 69 -15.71 -11.82 -9.51
CA ASN A 69 -15.62 -10.91 -10.66
C ASN A 69 -15.40 -11.63 -12.01
N PRO A 70 -16.28 -12.57 -12.38
CA PRO A 70 -16.06 -13.39 -13.57
C PRO A 70 -16.03 -12.54 -14.84
N SER A 71 -15.14 -12.87 -15.78
CA SER A 71 -15.23 -12.34 -17.14
C SER A 71 -16.50 -12.83 -17.82
N LEU A 72 -17.25 -11.93 -18.44
CA LEU A 72 -18.42 -12.26 -19.24
C LEU A 72 -18.01 -12.33 -20.71
N GLU A 73 -17.93 -13.55 -21.23
CA GLU A 73 -17.72 -13.82 -22.65
C GLU A 73 -19.08 -13.76 -23.36
N LEU A 74 -19.30 -12.70 -24.16
CA LEU A 74 -20.58 -12.40 -24.78
C LEU A 74 -20.50 -12.50 -26.31
N GLU A 75 -21.55 -12.99 -26.94
CA GLU A 75 -21.64 -13.03 -28.40
C GLU A 75 -22.17 -11.69 -28.96
N PRO A 76 -21.47 -11.08 -29.93
CA PRO A 76 -21.92 -9.82 -30.54
C PRO A 76 -23.35 -9.94 -31.10
N GLY A 77 -24.22 -9.00 -30.73
CA GLY A 77 -25.62 -8.95 -31.19
C GLY A 77 -26.59 -9.81 -30.38
N VAL A 78 -26.13 -10.59 -29.40
CA VAL A 78 -26.98 -11.39 -28.50
C VAL A 78 -27.45 -10.53 -27.32
N ALA A 79 -28.71 -10.70 -26.92
CA ALA A 79 -29.27 -10.05 -25.74
C ALA A 79 -28.93 -10.88 -24.49
N TYR A 80 -28.41 -10.22 -23.45
CA TYR A 80 -28.09 -10.80 -22.16
C TYR A 80 -28.90 -10.12 -21.06
N ARG A 81 -29.19 -10.88 -19.99
CA ARG A 81 -29.80 -10.39 -18.77
C ARG A 81 -28.94 -10.79 -17.58
N ILE A 82 -28.29 -9.82 -16.94
CA ILE A 82 -27.69 -10.02 -15.63
C ILE A 82 -28.81 -9.96 -14.59
N VAL A 83 -28.96 -11.01 -13.79
CA VAL A 83 -29.81 -11.06 -12.61
C VAL A 83 -28.89 -11.18 -11.41
N TRP A 84 -28.95 -10.24 -10.48
CA TRP A 84 -28.04 -10.23 -9.34
C TRP A 84 -28.81 -10.15 -8.02
N GLU A 85 -28.24 -10.74 -6.96
CA GLU A 85 -28.75 -10.77 -5.59
C GLU A 85 -27.76 -10.07 -4.67
N ASN A 86 -28.21 -9.14 -3.83
CA ASN A 86 -27.38 -8.52 -2.80
C ASN A 86 -27.12 -9.54 -1.68
N LEU A 87 -25.85 -9.84 -1.38
CA LEU A 87 -25.47 -10.87 -0.42
C LEU A 87 -25.03 -10.34 0.94
N ASP A 88 -24.75 -9.03 1.06
CA ASP A 88 -24.16 -8.43 2.26
C ASP A 88 -24.99 -7.25 2.83
N GLY A 89 -26.08 -6.85 2.15
CA GLY A 89 -26.93 -5.74 2.56
C GLY A 89 -26.34 -4.36 2.31
N MET A 90 -25.18 -4.26 1.65
CA MET A 90 -24.53 -2.99 1.34
C MET A 90 -25.07 -2.38 0.04
N GLY A 91 -24.79 -1.10 -0.18
CA GLY A 91 -25.28 -0.36 -1.35
C GLY A 91 -24.64 -0.83 -2.66
N HIS A 92 -25.38 -1.61 -3.47
CA HIS A 92 -24.87 -2.16 -4.73
C HIS A 92 -25.73 -1.81 -5.94
N ASN A 93 -25.10 -1.65 -7.10
CA ASN A 93 -25.77 -1.67 -8.40
C ASN A 93 -24.92 -2.40 -9.43
N VAL A 94 -25.49 -2.85 -10.55
CA VAL A 94 -24.69 -3.33 -11.70
C VAL A 94 -24.74 -2.26 -12.78
N ALA A 95 -23.59 -1.79 -13.25
CA ALA A 95 -23.44 -0.93 -14.42
C ALA A 95 -22.55 -1.62 -15.47
N VAL A 96 -22.91 -1.52 -16.75
CA VAL A 96 -22.09 -1.97 -17.89
C VAL A 96 -21.47 -0.74 -18.53
N LEU A 97 -20.15 -0.75 -18.73
CA LEU A 97 -19.34 0.36 -19.21
C LEU A 97 -18.66 -0.01 -20.53
N ASP A 98 -18.32 1.02 -21.32
CA ASP A 98 -17.43 0.87 -22.48
C ASP A 98 -15.95 1.03 -22.12
N GLU A 99 -15.08 0.96 -23.13
CA GLU A 99 -13.61 1.06 -23.01
C GLU A 99 -13.13 2.41 -22.47
N ASP A 100 -13.95 3.46 -22.58
CA ASP A 100 -13.68 4.81 -22.05
C ASP A 100 -14.37 5.05 -20.68
N ASP A 101 -14.81 3.98 -20.01
CA ASP A 101 -15.55 4.00 -18.74
C ASP A 101 -16.91 4.72 -18.77
N ALA A 102 -17.47 5.00 -19.95
CA ALA A 102 -18.80 5.58 -20.03
C ALA A 102 -19.87 4.52 -19.70
N VAL A 103 -20.76 4.87 -18.76
CA VAL A 103 -21.85 3.98 -18.34
C VAL A 103 -22.86 3.82 -19.49
N LEU A 104 -22.89 2.62 -20.08
CA LEU A 104 -23.80 2.27 -21.16
C LEU A 104 -25.21 1.95 -20.64
N THR A 105 -25.29 1.25 -19.51
CA THR A 105 -26.56 0.93 -18.83
C THR A 105 -26.31 0.51 -17.38
N ARG A 106 -27.30 0.62 -16.50
CA ARG A 106 -27.17 0.25 -15.09
C ARG A 106 -28.48 -0.05 -14.40
N THR A 107 -28.40 -0.72 -13.26
CA THR A 107 -29.49 -0.83 -12.27
C THR A 107 -29.42 0.31 -11.25
N GLU A 108 -30.48 0.45 -10.45
CA GLU A 108 -30.49 1.33 -9.28
C GLU A 108 -29.64 0.72 -8.15
N VAL A 109 -29.26 1.54 -7.17
CA VAL A 109 -28.57 1.07 -5.97
C VAL A 109 -29.61 0.47 -5.02
N MET A 110 -29.37 -0.74 -4.53
CA MET A 110 -30.13 -1.38 -3.45
C MET A 110 -29.25 -1.66 -2.24
N SER A 111 -29.85 -1.74 -1.06
CA SER A 111 -29.16 -1.95 0.23
C SER A 111 -29.91 -2.92 1.15
N GLU A 112 -30.72 -3.82 0.60
CA GLU A 112 -31.38 -4.88 1.37
C GLU A 112 -30.76 -6.24 1.01
N GLU A 113 -30.27 -6.97 2.02
CA GLU A 113 -29.73 -8.31 1.85
C GLU A 113 -30.81 -9.27 1.30
N GLY A 114 -30.46 -10.04 0.27
CA GLY A 114 -31.35 -10.94 -0.45
C GLY A 114 -32.24 -10.25 -1.50
N GLU A 115 -32.20 -8.92 -1.63
CA GLU A 115 -32.90 -8.21 -2.72
C GLU A 115 -32.26 -8.55 -4.07
N ARG A 116 -33.07 -8.57 -5.14
CA ARG A 116 -32.62 -8.87 -6.51
C ARG A 116 -33.05 -7.83 -7.51
N GLN A 117 -32.13 -7.47 -8.41
CA GLN A 117 -32.40 -6.67 -9.59
C GLN A 117 -31.88 -7.34 -10.84
N SER A 118 -32.29 -6.83 -12.00
CA SER A 118 -31.79 -7.33 -13.27
C SER A 118 -31.56 -6.22 -14.27
N LEU A 119 -30.52 -6.40 -15.09
CA LEU A 119 -30.11 -5.51 -16.17
C LEU A 119 -30.13 -6.29 -17.48
N THR A 120 -30.89 -5.83 -18.48
CA THR A 120 -30.91 -6.44 -19.81
C THR A 120 -30.22 -5.51 -20.81
N PHE A 121 -29.30 -6.05 -21.60
CA PHE A 121 -28.55 -5.32 -22.63
C PHE A 121 -28.23 -6.22 -23.83
N THR A 122 -27.91 -5.63 -24.98
CA THR A 122 -27.43 -6.36 -26.15
C THR A 122 -25.93 -6.19 -26.25
N ALA A 123 -25.18 -7.30 -26.28
CA ALA A 123 -23.74 -7.30 -26.41
C ALA A 123 -23.33 -6.64 -27.73
N ARG A 124 -22.41 -5.69 -27.67
CA ARG A 124 -21.87 -4.98 -28.82
C ARG A 124 -20.40 -4.67 -28.58
N GLU A 125 -19.66 -4.53 -29.67
CA GLU A 125 -18.27 -4.09 -29.67
C GLU A 125 -18.13 -2.77 -28.88
N GLY A 126 -17.04 -2.66 -28.12
CA GLY A 126 -16.79 -1.56 -27.19
C GLY A 126 -17.42 -1.72 -25.80
N MET A 127 -18.16 -2.79 -25.49
CA MET A 127 -18.49 -3.13 -24.09
C MET A 127 -17.27 -3.75 -23.42
N ALA A 128 -16.78 -3.14 -22.34
CA ALA A 128 -15.49 -3.51 -21.75
C ALA A 128 -15.61 -4.15 -20.37
N ARG A 129 -16.55 -3.69 -19.53
CA ARG A 129 -16.69 -4.20 -18.16
C ARG A 129 -18.08 -4.01 -17.57
N TYR A 130 -18.37 -4.75 -16.52
CA TYR A 130 -19.49 -4.49 -15.61
C TYR A 130 -18.96 -4.24 -14.21
N VAL A 131 -19.60 -3.33 -13.47
CA VAL A 131 -19.08 -2.79 -12.22
C VAL A 131 -20.19 -2.45 -11.23
N CYS A 132 -19.88 -2.51 -9.94
CA CYS A 132 -20.62 -1.83 -8.89
C CYS A 132 -20.07 -0.41 -8.75
N GLN A 133 -20.84 0.62 -9.07
CA GLN A 133 -20.31 1.98 -9.05
C GLN A 133 -19.87 2.44 -7.64
N PRO A 134 -20.60 2.09 -6.55
CA PRO A 134 -20.14 2.35 -5.19
C PRO A 134 -18.86 1.61 -4.79
N HIS A 135 -18.57 0.45 -5.41
CA HIS A 135 -17.48 -0.45 -5.04
C HIS A 135 -16.66 -0.84 -6.28
N SER A 136 -16.29 0.16 -7.09
CA SER A 136 -15.79 -0.11 -8.45
C SER A 136 -14.41 -0.77 -8.50
N THR A 137 -13.65 -0.66 -7.41
CA THR A 137 -12.32 -1.27 -7.24
C THR A 137 -12.40 -2.78 -6.96
N SER A 138 -13.40 -3.22 -6.19
CA SER A 138 -13.53 -4.61 -5.75
C SER A 138 -14.61 -5.40 -6.49
N MET A 139 -15.65 -4.74 -7.00
CA MET A 139 -16.78 -5.36 -7.68
C MET A 139 -16.81 -4.97 -9.16
N SER A 140 -15.78 -5.35 -9.91
CA SER A 140 -15.71 -5.13 -11.35
C SER A 140 -15.26 -6.40 -12.07
N GLY A 141 -16.02 -6.84 -13.07
CA GLY A 141 -15.62 -7.93 -13.97
C GLY A 141 -15.55 -7.45 -15.42
N SER A 142 -14.71 -8.10 -16.23
CA SER A 142 -14.55 -7.73 -17.63
C SER A 142 -15.68 -8.27 -18.51
N ILE A 143 -15.93 -7.61 -19.64
CA ILE A 143 -16.79 -8.08 -20.72
C ILE A 143 -15.91 -8.25 -21.95
N ARG A 144 -15.97 -9.42 -22.59
CA ARG A 144 -15.35 -9.65 -23.90
C ARG A 144 -16.44 -9.97 -24.90
N VAL A 145 -16.39 -9.33 -26.06
CA VAL A 145 -17.39 -9.48 -27.13
C VAL A 145 -16.69 -9.97 -28.40
N GLY A 146 -16.60 -11.29 -28.62
CA GLY A 146 -15.85 -11.86 -29.75
C GLY A 146 -15.68 -13.39 -29.76
N SER A 147 -15.47 -13.96 -30.95
CA SER A 147 -15.57 -15.40 -31.24
C SER A 147 -14.44 -16.27 -30.68
N GLY A 148 -14.78 -17.29 -29.89
CA GLY A 148 -13.83 -18.26 -29.35
C GLY A 148 -13.14 -19.16 -30.39
N SER A 149 -11.98 -19.67 -29.94
CA SER A 149 -11.12 -20.74 -30.49
C SER A 149 -10.21 -20.41 -31.69
N ASP A 150 -8.90 -20.37 -31.43
CA ASP A 150 -7.99 -21.37 -32.02
C ASP A 150 -6.75 -21.59 -31.15
N ALA A 151 -6.70 -22.77 -30.54
CA ALA A 151 -5.48 -23.34 -29.98
C ALA A 151 -4.68 -23.98 -31.12
N SER A 152 -3.43 -23.57 -31.33
CA SER A 152 -2.49 -24.36 -32.12
C SER A 152 -1.06 -24.25 -31.60
N THR A 153 -0.54 -25.41 -31.24
CA THR A 153 0.81 -25.71 -30.79
C THR A 153 1.84 -25.35 -31.86
N THR A 154 2.91 -24.62 -31.51
CA THR A 154 4.21 -24.80 -32.16
C THR A 154 5.37 -24.39 -31.25
N THR A 155 6.15 -25.39 -30.85
CA THR A 155 7.48 -25.24 -30.26
C THR A 155 8.47 -24.77 -31.33
N ALA A 156 9.21 -23.68 -31.06
CA ALA A 156 10.68 -23.58 -31.23
C ALA A 156 11.14 -22.12 -31.32
N GLY A 157 11.92 -21.70 -30.32
CA GLY A 157 13.10 -20.86 -30.43
C GLY A 157 13.03 -19.63 -31.33
N THR A 158 12.66 -18.49 -30.73
CA THR A 158 13.19 -17.19 -31.12
C THR A 158 13.25 -16.32 -29.89
N THR A 159 14.45 -15.85 -29.57
CA THR A 159 14.74 -14.73 -28.68
C THR A 159 13.89 -13.52 -29.11
N SER A 160 12.89 -13.13 -28.33
CA SER A 160 12.23 -11.83 -28.47
C SER A 160 13.12 -10.78 -27.79
N GLU A 161 14.09 -10.29 -28.54
CA GLU A 161 14.50 -8.87 -28.43
C GLU A 161 13.40 -8.11 -29.18
N GLY A 162 12.40 -7.57 -28.48
CA GLY A 162 11.29 -6.88 -29.16
C GLY A 162 10.20 -6.23 -28.32
N ASP A 163 9.95 -6.69 -27.08
CA ASP A 163 8.84 -6.14 -26.26
C ASP A 163 9.31 -5.14 -25.18
N GLY A 164 10.61 -4.81 -25.14
CA GLY A 164 11.23 -4.05 -24.04
C GLY A 164 11.38 -2.54 -24.22
N GLU A 165 11.12 -1.98 -25.40
CA GLU A 165 11.42 -0.55 -25.66
C GLU A 165 10.30 0.43 -25.24
N ASN A 166 9.12 -0.06 -24.81
CA ASN A 166 7.98 0.81 -24.48
C ASN A 166 7.27 0.48 -23.15
N ALA A 167 7.87 -0.35 -22.28
CA ALA A 167 7.34 -0.59 -20.94
C ALA A 167 7.80 0.53 -20.00
N LEU A 168 6.90 1.07 -19.18
CA LEU A 168 7.24 2.12 -18.19
C LEU A 168 8.41 1.67 -17.29
N ILE A 169 8.35 0.42 -16.82
CA ILE A 169 9.42 -0.20 -16.05
C ILE A 169 10.08 -1.25 -16.94
N PRO A 170 11.31 -1.01 -17.43
CA PRO A 170 12.03 -1.98 -18.24
C PRO A 170 12.37 -3.25 -17.45
N THR A 171 12.60 -4.34 -18.18
CA THR A 171 13.09 -5.60 -17.61
C THR A 171 14.54 -5.47 -17.18
N GLY A 172 14.84 -5.89 -15.96
CA GLY A 172 16.15 -5.84 -15.34
C GLY A 172 16.87 -7.17 -15.19
N PRO A 173 17.82 -7.24 -14.24
CA PRO A 173 18.62 -8.42 -13.97
C PRO A 173 17.78 -9.64 -13.59
N ALA A 174 18.30 -10.81 -13.94
CA ALA A 174 17.70 -12.08 -13.57
C ALA A 174 18.30 -12.61 -12.26
N VAL A 175 17.44 -13.16 -11.40
CA VAL A 175 17.79 -13.81 -10.14
C VAL A 175 17.14 -15.18 -10.05
N ARG A 176 17.62 -15.98 -9.11
CA ARG A 176 16.91 -17.14 -8.61
C ARG A 176 16.51 -16.94 -7.16
N THR A 177 15.50 -17.65 -6.70
CA THR A 177 15.14 -17.76 -5.29
C THR A 177 15.53 -19.12 -4.74
N GLU A 178 15.92 -19.14 -3.47
CA GLU A 178 16.14 -20.35 -2.70
C GLU A 178 15.32 -20.23 -1.42
N THR A 179 14.43 -21.18 -1.18
CA THR A 179 13.60 -21.21 0.01
C THR A 179 14.46 -21.43 1.25
N VAL A 180 14.33 -20.54 2.23
CA VAL A 180 14.95 -20.63 3.57
C VAL A 180 13.90 -21.02 4.59
N VAL A 181 12.70 -20.43 4.49
CA VAL A 181 11.51 -20.80 5.27
C VAL A 181 10.40 -21.11 4.28
N ASP A 182 9.79 -22.27 4.42
CA ASP A 182 8.72 -22.80 3.57
C ASP A 182 7.43 -22.93 4.39
N GLY A 183 6.68 -21.83 4.50
CA GLY A 183 5.51 -21.75 5.39
C GLY A 183 5.87 -21.75 6.88
N GLY A 184 4.85 -21.99 7.71
CA GLY A 184 4.94 -21.98 9.17
C GLY A 184 4.88 -20.58 9.80
N LEU A 185 4.79 -19.54 8.97
CA LEU A 185 4.60 -18.14 9.38
C LEU A 185 3.28 -17.63 8.79
N THR A 186 2.64 -16.67 9.46
CA THR A 186 1.39 -16.06 8.97
C THR A 186 1.71 -14.93 7.99
N ALA A 187 2.45 -13.93 8.45
CA ALA A 187 2.85 -12.75 7.70
C ALA A 187 4.23 -12.30 8.20
N PRO A 188 5.33 -12.83 7.63
CA PRO A 188 6.68 -12.41 8.00
C PRO A 188 6.92 -10.96 7.59
N LEU A 189 7.22 -10.09 8.56
CA LEU A 189 7.30 -8.65 8.38
C LEU A 189 8.72 -8.08 8.48
N ALA A 190 9.57 -8.64 9.35
CA ALA A 190 10.95 -8.21 9.49
C ALA A 190 11.90 -9.41 9.58
N PHE A 191 13.14 -9.21 9.12
CA PHE A 191 14.21 -10.18 9.15
C PHE A 191 15.47 -9.50 9.63
N GLU A 192 16.02 -10.00 10.73
CA GLU A 192 17.20 -9.42 11.35
C GLU A 192 18.28 -10.45 11.64
N VAL A 193 19.52 -9.98 11.61
CA VAL A 193 20.69 -10.76 12.00
C VAL A 193 21.51 -9.90 12.96
N PRO A 194 21.71 -10.33 14.22
CA PRO A 194 22.53 -9.58 15.15
C PRO A 194 23.94 -9.32 14.59
N PRO A 195 24.59 -8.21 14.96
CA PRO A 195 25.96 -7.93 14.54
C PRO A 195 26.89 -9.13 14.70
N GLU A 196 27.76 -9.33 13.72
CA GLU A 196 28.75 -10.43 13.64
C GLU A 196 28.19 -11.87 13.58
N ARG A 197 26.88 -12.06 13.76
CA ARG A 197 26.23 -13.38 13.69
C ARG A 197 26.17 -13.90 12.26
N ARG A 198 26.24 -15.22 12.11
CA ARG A 198 26.20 -15.91 10.81
C ARG A 198 25.33 -17.15 10.88
N GLY A 199 24.52 -17.37 9.84
CA GLY A 199 23.76 -18.61 9.66
C GLY A 199 22.66 -18.82 10.71
N ARG A 200 22.19 -17.74 11.33
CA ARG A 200 20.99 -17.70 12.15
C ARG A 200 20.30 -16.36 11.91
N TYR A 201 19.01 -16.42 11.66
CA TYR A 201 18.18 -15.30 11.27
C TYR A 201 17.00 -15.23 12.24
N TYR A 202 16.49 -14.02 12.48
CA TYR A 202 15.34 -13.77 13.32
C TYR A 202 14.25 -13.21 12.43
N VAL A 203 13.12 -13.91 12.35
CA VAL A 203 12.01 -13.58 11.46
C VAL A 203 10.83 -13.17 12.33
N VAL A 204 10.43 -11.91 12.20
CA VAL A 204 9.25 -11.36 12.87
C VAL A 204 8.02 -11.80 12.12
N ASP A 205 7.10 -12.47 12.79
CA ASP A 205 5.77 -12.76 12.30
C ASP A 205 4.77 -11.78 12.92
N ARG A 206 3.89 -11.23 12.10
CA ARG A 206 2.94 -10.17 12.49
C ARG A 206 2.10 -10.54 13.71
N VAL A 207 1.82 -11.83 13.88
CA VAL A 207 0.97 -12.40 14.93
C VAL A 207 1.60 -12.42 16.34
N GLY A 208 2.80 -11.87 16.51
CA GLY A 208 3.41 -11.63 17.83
C GLY A 208 4.63 -12.49 18.13
N GLN A 209 5.01 -13.39 17.23
CA GLN A 209 6.18 -14.25 17.43
C GLN A 209 7.38 -13.77 16.63
N VAL A 210 8.57 -13.90 17.22
CA VAL A 210 9.83 -13.88 16.48
C VAL A 210 10.35 -15.30 16.42
N TYR A 211 10.60 -15.82 15.23
CA TYR A 211 11.15 -17.15 15.04
C TYR A 211 12.63 -17.11 14.69
N LEU A 212 13.34 -18.18 15.06
CA LEU A 212 14.67 -18.45 14.54
C LEU A 212 14.57 -19.24 13.25
N ALA A 213 15.35 -18.84 12.26
CA ALA A 213 15.59 -19.64 11.05
C ALA A 213 17.09 -19.79 10.81
N ASP A 214 17.47 -20.86 10.13
CA ASP A 214 18.82 -21.07 9.60
C ASP A 214 18.75 -21.77 8.23
N ASP A 215 19.88 -22.28 7.71
CA ASP A 215 19.87 -22.98 6.42
C ASP A 215 19.12 -24.34 6.49
N ASP A 216 18.77 -24.84 7.68
CA ASP A 216 17.95 -26.06 7.88
C ASP A 216 16.45 -25.75 7.98
N GLY A 217 16.05 -24.48 8.00
CA GLY A 217 14.66 -24.04 8.02
C GLY A 217 14.25 -23.21 9.23
N LEU A 218 12.95 -23.05 9.40
CA LEU A 218 12.32 -22.42 10.57
C LEU A 218 12.37 -23.35 11.78
N ARG A 219 12.64 -22.82 12.96
CA ARG A 219 12.55 -23.58 14.22
C ARG A 219 11.13 -23.55 14.77
N GLU A 220 10.70 -24.67 15.34
CA GLU A 220 9.33 -24.83 15.89
C GLU A 220 9.06 -23.89 17.08
N GLU A 221 10.04 -23.74 17.97
CA GLU A 221 9.92 -22.86 19.14
C GLU A 221 10.30 -21.43 18.76
N PRO A 222 9.45 -20.42 19.06
CA PRO A 222 9.78 -19.03 18.82
C PRO A 222 10.95 -18.59 19.72
N PHE A 223 11.73 -17.63 19.22
CA PHE A 223 12.71 -16.89 20.01
C PHE A 223 12.03 -16.13 21.16
N ILE A 224 10.89 -15.49 20.87
CA ILE A 224 10.04 -14.82 21.84
C ILE A 224 8.62 -14.79 21.28
N ASP A 225 7.63 -14.89 22.16
CA ASP A 225 6.22 -14.71 21.85
C ASP A 225 5.68 -13.54 22.68
N VAL A 226 5.28 -12.47 22.00
CA VAL A 226 4.67 -11.28 22.59
C VAL A 226 3.21 -11.10 22.16
N SER A 227 2.52 -12.16 21.74
CA SER A 227 1.12 -12.07 21.30
C SER A 227 0.18 -11.53 22.39
N ASP A 228 0.50 -11.77 23.66
CA ASP A 228 -0.29 -11.31 24.81
C ASP A 228 -0.16 -9.79 25.06
N GLN A 229 0.86 -9.15 24.48
CA GLN A 229 1.09 -7.71 24.54
C GLN A 229 0.34 -6.95 23.44
N LEU A 230 -0.15 -7.66 22.42
CA LEU A 230 -0.78 -7.06 21.25
C LEU A 230 -2.25 -6.72 21.50
N THR A 231 -2.71 -5.67 20.83
CA THR A 231 -4.15 -5.46 20.62
C THR A 231 -4.71 -6.48 19.63
N GLU A 232 -6.04 -6.52 19.47
CA GLU A 232 -6.65 -7.31 18.40
C GLU A 232 -6.09 -6.84 17.04
N ILE A 233 -5.53 -7.76 16.29
CA ILE A 233 -4.88 -7.44 15.02
C ILE A 233 -5.94 -7.19 13.95
N THR A 234 -6.09 -5.93 13.57
CA THR A 234 -6.78 -5.51 12.35
C THR A 234 -5.79 -4.76 11.44
N ALA A 235 -6.13 -4.64 10.16
CA ALA A 235 -5.45 -3.78 9.22
C ALA A 235 -3.92 -3.89 9.12
N GLU A 236 -3.15 -2.93 9.65
CA GLU A 236 -1.66 -2.93 9.68
C GLU A 236 -1.08 -3.37 11.02
N MET A 237 -1.89 -3.40 12.09
CA MET A 237 -1.44 -3.64 13.46
C MET A 237 -0.75 -4.99 13.65
N GLY A 238 0.08 -5.09 14.68
CA GLY A 238 0.67 -6.37 15.13
C GLY A 238 2.08 -6.19 15.66
N LEU A 239 2.92 -7.22 15.52
CA LEU A 239 4.35 -7.13 15.73
C LEU A 239 5.03 -6.68 14.43
N LEU A 240 5.58 -5.46 14.42
CA LEU A 240 5.92 -4.75 13.19
C LEU A 240 7.43 -4.68 12.93
N GLY A 241 8.23 -4.57 13.99
CA GLY A 241 9.67 -4.29 13.88
C GLY A 241 10.53 -5.02 14.91
N LEU A 242 11.78 -5.26 14.54
CA LEU A 242 12.83 -5.82 15.39
C LEU A 242 14.15 -5.09 15.08
N ALA A 243 14.91 -4.75 16.11
CA ALA A 243 16.29 -4.29 15.97
C ALA A 243 17.16 -4.87 17.09
N PHE A 244 18.33 -5.40 16.74
CA PHE A 244 19.34 -5.78 17.74
C PHE A 244 20.19 -4.59 18.11
N HIS A 245 20.46 -4.42 19.41
CA HIS A 245 21.41 -3.43 19.87
C HIS A 245 22.79 -3.63 19.19
N PRO A 246 23.54 -2.58 18.82
CA PRO A 246 24.87 -2.72 18.23
C PRO A 246 25.81 -3.61 19.08
N ASP A 247 25.73 -3.46 20.41
CA ASP A 247 26.44 -4.28 21.40
C ASP A 247 25.70 -5.57 21.83
N PHE A 248 24.79 -6.12 21.02
CA PHE A 248 24.02 -7.35 21.35
C PHE A 248 24.90 -8.54 21.77
N ALA A 249 26.13 -8.61 21.24
CA ALA A 249 27.11 -9.63 21.61
C ALA A 249 27.41 -9.63 23.11
N GLU A 250 27.34 -8.46 23.75
CA GLU A 250 27.70 -8.21 25.15
C GLU A 250 26.47 -8.00 26.04
N ASN A 251 25.50 -7.19 25.59
CA ASN A 251 24.37 -6.77 26.43
C ASN A 251 23.09 -7.59 26.23
N ARG A 252 23.01 -8.40 25.15
CA ARG A 252 21.84 -9.20 24.76
C ARG A 252 20.54 -8.41 24.57
N LYS A 253 20.62 -7.10 24.40
CA LYS A 253 19.45 -6.23 24.22
C LYS A 253 18.95 -6.22 22.78
N PHE A 254 17.65 -6.30 22.62
CA PHE A 254 16.97 -6.10 21.35
C PHE A 254 15.67 -5.34 21.57
N TYR A 255 15.12 -4.79 20.51
CA TYR A 255 13.96 -3.91 20.56
C TYR A 255 12.89 -4.44 19.64
N LEU A 256 11.66 -4.51 20.14
CA LEU A 256 10.49 -4.83 19.35
C LEU A 256 9.60 -3.60 19.24
N ARG A 257 8.98 -3.47 18.07
CA ARG A 257 7.94 -2.47 17.81
C ARG A 257 6.62 -3.17 17.53
N TYR A 258 5.56 -2.82 18.25
CA TYR A 258 4.25 -3.46 18.11
C TYR A 258 3.07 -2.56 18.52
N SER A 259 1.90 -2.93 18.04
CA SER A 259 0.61 -2.32 18.35
C SER A 259 0.03 -2.93 19.63
N ALA A 260 0.02 -2.19 20.73
CA ALA A 260 -0.50 -2.60 22.04
C ALA A 260 -1.93 -2.07 22.27
N PRO A 261 -2.74 -2.68 23.16
CA PRO A 261 -4.00 -2.08 23.59
C PRO A 261 -3.77 -0.67 24.14
N SER A 262 -4.78 0.20 24.08
CA SER A 262 -4.68 1.58 24.57
C SER A 262 -4.06 1.65 25.98
N ARG A 263 -2.91 2.32 26.09
CA ARG A 263 -2.17 2.55 27.35
C ARG A 263 -2.46 3.95 27.90
N GLU A 264 -1.93 4.25 29.08
CA GLU A 264 -2.09 5.56 29.73
C GLU A 264 -1.70 6.70 28.77
N GLY A 265 -2.56 7.70 28.64
CA GLY A 265 -2.35 8.84 27.73
C GLY A 265 -2.87 8.63 26.30
N THR A 266 -3.34 7.44 25.93
CA THR A 266 -4.00 7.21 24.64
C THR A 266 -5.43 7.76 24.68
N PRO A 267 -5.83 8.65 23.76
CA PRO A 267 -7.20 9.14 23.65
C PRO A 267 -8.22 8.00 23.46
N GLU A 268 -9.45 8.18 23.95
CA GLU A 268 -10.49 7.14 23.88
C GLU A 268 -10.91 6.82 22.44
N GLU A 269 -10.77 7.79 21.53
CA GLU A 269 -11.12 7.67 20.12
C GLU A 269 -10.00 7.12 19.23
N PHE A 270 -8.83 6.78 19.81
CA PHE A 270 -7.70 6.19 19.09
C PHE A 270 -7.74 4.67 19.17
N ASP A 271 -7.39 3.98 18.08
CA ASP A 271 -7.47 2.53 17.99
C ASP A 271 -6.50 1.82 18.95
N HIS A 272 -5.26 2.31 19.09
CA HIS A 272 -4.23 1.61 19.85
C HIS A 272 -3.05 2.51 20.28
N THR A 273 -2.08 1.91 20.97
CA THR A 273 -0.79 2.52 21.28
C THR A 273 0.32 1.80 20.53
N GLU A 274 1.12 2.52 19.77
CA GLU A 274 2.37 1.99 19.20
C GLU A 274 3.45 1.99 20.28
N VAL A 275 4.04 0.83 20.52
CA VAL A 275 5.02 0.61 21.58
C VAL A 275 6.36 0.20 20.97
N LEU A 276 7.41 0.91 21.36
CA LEU A 276 8.79 0.45 21.25
C LEU A 276 9.24 -0.04 22.62
N ALA A 277 9.64 -1.32 22.70
CA ALA A 277 10.11 -1.92 23.95
C ALA A 277 11.45 -2.63 23.79
N GLU A 278 12.28 -2.53 24.83
CA GLU A 278 13.53 -3.25 25.00
C GLU A 278 13.27 -4.60 25.68
N PHE A 279 13.95 -5.64 25.21
CA PHE A 279 13.94 -6.98 25.77
C PHE A 279 15.38 -7.50 25.91
N THR A 280 15.58 -8.53 26.74
CA THR A 280 16.89 -9.16 26.93
C THR A 280 16.85 -10.63 26.52
N ALA A 281 17.75 -11.02 25.61
CA ALA A 281 17.90 -12.39 25.14
C ALA A 281 18.66 -13.27 26.14
N SER A 282 18.50 -14.59 25.99
CA SER A 282 19.33 -15.59 26.66
C SER A 282 20.81 -15.45 26.29
N ASP A 283 21.70 -15.98 27.13
CA ASP A 283 23.16 -15.91 26.93
C ASP A 283 23.61 -16.47 25.57
N ASP A 284 22.92 -17.49 25.04
CA ASP A 284 23.19 -18.11 23.73
C ASP A 284 22.41 -17.50 22.56
N GLY A 285 21.55 -16.51 22.86
CA GLY A 285 20.70 -15.81 21.92
C GLY A 285 19.73 -16.73 21.19
N THR A 286 19.21 -17.78 21.83
CA THR A 286 18.20 -18.67 21.24
C THR A 286 16.80 -18.44 21.77
N SER A 287 16.62 -17.71 22.86
CA SER A 287 15.31 -17.40 23.42
C SER A 287 15.34 -16.04 24.14
N ALA A 288 14.18 -15.48 24.45
CA ALA A 288 14.02 -14.33 25.33
C ALA A 288 12.73 -14.47 26.14
N ASP A 289 12.69 -13.82 27.30
CA ASP A 289 11.52 -13.83 28.19
C ASP A 289 10.62 -12.63 27.85
N PRO A 290 9.35 -12.83 27.47
CA PRO A 290 8.42 -11.71 27.24
C PRO A 290 8.18 -10.87 28.50
N ASP A 291 8.37 -11.42 29.70
CA ASP A 291 8.26 -10.65 30.96
C ASP A 291 9.49 -9.73 31.20
N SER A 292 10.51 -9.79 30.33
CA SER A 292 11.66 -8.87 30.38
C SER A 292 11.40 -7.50 29.73
N GLU A 293 10.18 -7.26 29.24
CA GLU A 293 9.76 -6.02 28.59
C GLU A 293 10.13 -4.78 29.43
N ARG A 294 10.86 -3.86 28.81
CA ARG A 294 11.01 -2.47 29.26
C ARG A 294 10.51 -1.54 28.16
N THR A 295 9.36 -0.91 28.38
CA THR A 295 8.86 0.15 27.49
C THR A 295 9.89 1.26 27.34
N VAL A 296 10.21 1.60 26.09
CA VAL A 296 11.09 2.71 25.72
C VAL A 296 10.26 3.92 25.30
N MET A 297 9.33 3.74 24.37
CA MET A 297 8.50 4.83 23.83
C MET A 297 7.08 4.32 23.55
N GLU A 298 6.10 5.18 23.77
CA GLU A 298 4.68 4.93 23.50
C GLU A 298 4.13 6.11 22.68
N ILE A 299 3.46 5.81 21.56
CA ILE A 299 2.85 6.81 20.68
C ILE A 299 1.39 6.41 20.43
N PRO A 300 0.40 7.19 20.90
CA PRO A 300 -1.00 6.97 20.57
C PRO A 300 -1.21 6.99 19.05
N SER A 301 -1.85 5.95 18.50
CA SER A 301 -2.14 5.86 17.06
C SER A 301 -3.64 6.00 16.79
N PRO A 302 -4.06 6.99 15.99
CA PRO A 302 -5.48 7.26 15.76
C PRO A 302 -6.21 6.11 15.09
N TYR A 303 -5.59 5.50 14.07
CA TYR A 303 -6.19 4.44 13.26
C TYR A 303 -5.30 3.19 13.19
N ASP A 304 -5.93 2.05 12.88
CA ASP A 304 -5.32 0.74 12.61
C ASP A 304 -4.52 0.66 11.28
N THR A 305 -4.34 1.80 10.61
CA THR A 305 -3.60 1.98 9.36
C THR A 305 -2.55 3.08 9.50
N HIS A 306 -1.59 3.08 8.58
CA HIS A 306 -0.38 3.91 8.57
C HIS A 306 0.43 3.74 9.86
N ASN A 307 0.55 2.49 10.31
CA ASN A 307 1.32 2.18 11.50
C ASN A 307 2.82 2.07 11.18
N SER A 308 3.22 2.02 9.90
CA SER A 308 4.61 1.78 9.52
C SER A 308 5.14 0.48 10.13
N GLY A 309 6.42 0.39 10.51
CA GLY A 309 6.83 -0.74 11.34
C GLY A 309 8.32 -0.92 11.54
N ALA A 310 9.15 -0.31 10.70
CA ALA A 310 10.58 -0.51 10.79
C ALA A 310 11.24 0.28 11.94
N VAL A 311 12.26 -0.35 12.51
CA VAL A 311 13.19 0.19 13.49
C VAL A 311 14.59 -0.25 13.10
N ALA A 312 15.58 0.63 13.21
CA ALA A 312 16.94 0.32 12.80
C ALA A 312 17.96 1.15 13.59
N PHE A 313 19.10 0.56 13.92
CA PHE A 313 20.21 1.31 14.49
C PHE A 313 21.04 1.98 13.39
N GLY A 314 21.37 3.25 13.59
CA GLY A 314 22.33 3.98 12.78
C GLY A 314 23.72 3.36 12.95
N PRO A 315 24.38 2.94 11.85
CA PRO A 315 25.64 2.21 11.95
C PRO A 315 26.83 3.09 12.35
N GLU A 316 26.71 4.41 12.19
CA GLU A 316 27.79 5.37 12.49
C GLU A 316 27.64 6.02 13.86
N ASP A 317 26.41 6.29 14.29
CA ASP A 317 26.09 7.01 15.52
C ASP A 317 25.55 6.12 16.64
N GLY A 318 25.07 4.91 16.33
CA GLY A 318 24.57 3.96 17.31
C GLY A 318 23.19 4.29 17.87
N TYR A 319 22.50 5.29 17.34
CA TYR A 319 21.16 5.67 17.78
C TYR A 319 20.08 4.80 17.12
N LEU A 320 18.93 4.67 17.77
CA LEU A 320 17.80 3.97 17.21
C LEU A 320 16.93 4.93 16.40
N TYR A 321 16.65 4.54 15.16
CA TYR A 321 15.72 5.20 14.28
C TYR A 321 14.39 4.44 14.25
N MET A 322 13.27 5.15 14.15
CA MET A 322 11.92 4.58 14.09
C MET A 322 11.04 5.39 13.13
N GLY A 323 10.41 4.73 12.15
CA GLY A 323 9.42 5.38 11.27
C GLY A 323 8.04 5.39 11.90
N MET A 324 7.29 6.47 11.72
CA MET A 324 5.89 6.64 12.12
C MET A 324 5.07 7.20 10.96
N GLY A 325 3.97 6.55 10.61
CA GLY A 325 3.02 7.08 9.64
C GLY A 325 2.26 8.28 10.20
N ASP A 326 1.53 8.95 9.33
CA ASP A 326 0.72 10.13 9.62
C ASP A 326 -0.47 9.85 10.55
N GLY A 327 -0.66 8.60 10.97
CA GLY A 327 -1.71 8.20 11.90
C GLY A 327 -2.94 7.59 11.25
N GLY A 328 -2.99 7.48 9.92
CA GLY A 328 -4.05 6.79 9.18
C GLY A 328 -5.13 7.75 8.72
N GLY A 329 -6.37 7.27 8.49
CA GLY A 329 -7.47 8.16 8.10
C GLY A 329 -7.18 8.85 6.77
N GLY A 330 -7.37 8.09 5.67
CA GLY A 330 -6.98 8.49 4.33
C GLY A 330 -7.27 9.96 4.00
N TYR A 331 -6.37 10.55 3.21
CA TYR A 331 -6.29 11.97 2.87
C TYR A 331 -5.60 12.83 3.93
N ASP A 332 -4.98 12.19 4.94
CA ASP A 332 -4.33 12.84 6.09
C ASP A 332 -5.34 13.81 6.73
N MET A 333 -6.52 13.29 7.09
CA MET A 333 -7.61 14.06 7.68
C MET A 333 -8.36 13.21 8.71
N GLY A 334 -8.93 13.87 9.72
CA GLY A 334 -9.85 13.23 10.66
C GLY A 334 -9.30 13.19 12.08
N ILE A 335 -9.62 12.11 12.80
CA ILE A 335 -9.22 11.95 14.20
C ILE A 335 -7.68 11.91 14.27
N GLY A 336 -7.11 12.59 15.27
CA GLY A 336 -5.65 12.61 15.50
C GLY A 336 -4.81 13.47 14.55
N HIS A 337 -5.41 14.13 13.57
CA HIS A 337 -4.71 15.02 12.64
C HIS A 337 -4.72 16.46 13.14
N VAL A 338 -3.56 17.11 13.14
CA VAL A 338 -3.36 18.45 13.75
C VAL A 338 -3.17 19.56 12.72
N ALA A 339 -3.41 20.81 13.11
CA ALA A 339 -3.27 21.94 12.19
C ALA A 339 -1.80 22.16 11.82
N ASP A 340 -1.56 22.34 10.52
CA ASP A 340 -0.24 22.64 9.99
C ASP A 340 -0.24 23.98 9.21
N TRP A 341 0.87 24.28 8.56
CA TRP A 341 1.03 25.51 7.77
C TRP A 341 0.31 25.46 6.41
N TYR A 342 -0.03 24.29 5.92
CA TYR A 342 -0.52 24.08 4.56
C TYR A 342 -2.04 24.20 4.51
N GLU A 343 -2.53 25.42 4.33
CA GLU A 343 -3.96 25.67 4.12
C GLU A 343 -4.42 25.19 2.73
N ARG A 344 -5.12 24.05 2.68
CA ARG A 344 -5.70 23.51 1.44
C ARG A 344 -6.71 24.47 0.79
N PHE A 345 -6.63 24.61 -0.54
CA PHE A 345 -7.30 25.64 -1.34
C PHE A 345 -8.83 25.78 -1.12
N GLY A 346 -9.29 27.04 -1.02
CA GLY A 346 -10.62 27.44 -1.53
C GLY A 346 -11.60 28.11 -0.58
N GLY A 347 -11.25 28.38 0.68
CA GLY A 347 -12.09 29.21 1.55
C GLY A 347 -13.39 28.52 2.02
N THR A 348 -13.45 27.19 2.05
CA THR A 348 -14.33 26.53 3.02
C THR A 348 -13.69 26.65 4.39
N SER A 349 -13.98 27.77 5.03
CA SER A 349 -13.78 27.97 6.47
C SER A 349 -14.47 26.84 7.25
N GLY A 350 -13.64 25.95 7.81
CA GLY A 350 -13.94 25.01 8.88
C GLY A 350 -12.60 24.61 9.51
N PRO A 351 -12.49 24.47 10.84
CA PRO A 351 -11.22 24.31 11.56
C PRO A 351 -10.46 22.97 11.35
N ASN A 352 -10.70 22.24 10.26
CA ASN A 352 -10.26 20.84 10.11
C ASN A 352 -9.61 20.57 8.73
N VAL A 353 -8.70 21.43 8.28
CA VAL A 353 -7.67 21.00 7.32
C VAL A 353 -6.39 20.92 8.13
N THR A 354 -6.01 19.69 8.42
CA THR A 354 -5.04 19.28 9.43
C THR A 354 -4.30 18.07 8.85
N GLY A 355 -3.02 17.90 9.12
CA GLY A 355 -2.19 16.84 8.57
C GLY A 355 -0.95 16.62 9.44
N ASN A 356 -0.56 15.38 9.68
CA ASN A 356 0.54 15.09 10.59
C ASN A 356 1.91 15.15 9.90
N GLY A 357 1.98 15.02 8.58
CA GLY A 357 3.25 15.06 7.85
C GLY A 357 3.97 16.42 7.92
N GLN A 358 3.26 17.53 8.09
CA GLN A 358 3.85 18.87 8.07
C GLN A 358 3.98 19.55 9.44
N ASP A 359 3.34 18.98 10.47
CA ASP A 359 3.50 19.39 11.86
C ASP A 359 4.65 18.64 12.53
N VAL A 360 5.36 19.33 13.43
CA VAL A 360 6.44 18.75 14.23
C VAL A 360 6.28 19.09 15.72
N THR A 361 5.16 19.68 16.11
CA THR A 361 4.99 20.34 17.42
C THR A 361 3.98 19.63 18.32
N ASP A 362 2.88 19.13 17.76
CA ASP A 362 1.78 18.55 18.53
C ASP A 362 1.96 17.03 18.71
N ASN A 363 2.59 16.33 17.76
CA ASN A 363 2.80 14.89 17.84
C ASN A 363 4.03 14.39 17.03
N LEU A 364 4.25 13.07 17.08
CA LEU A 364 5.38 12.36 16.45
C LEU A 364 4.99 11.61 15.17
N LEU A 365 3.77 11.78 14.65
CA LEU A 365 3.28 11.09 13.46
C LEU A 365 3.90 11.72 12.19
N GLY A 366 3.86 10.99 11.07
CA GLY A 366 4.36 11.44 9.76
C GLY A 366 5.87 11.68 9.71
N SER A 367 6.65 10.86 10.44
CA SER A 367 8.04 11.15 10.77
C SER A 367 8.99 9.95 10.71
N VAL A 368 10.29 10.26 10.67
CA VAL A 368 11.35 9.37 11.14
C VAL A 368 11.92 9.97 12.41
N LEU A 369 11.89 9.21 13.49
CA LEU A 369 12.39 9.56 14.81
C LEU A 369 13.82 9.04 15.01
N ARG A 370 14.61 9.70 15.87
CA ARG A 370 15.96 9.26 16.28
C ARG A 370 16.19 9.49 17.77
N ILE A 371 16.45 8.42 18.51
CA ILE A 371 16.58 8.42 19.97
C ILE A 371 17.82 7.66 20.46
N ASP A 372 18.28 8.01 21.66
CA ASP A 372 19.34 7.32 22.40
C ASP A 372 18.76 6.34 23.41
N VAL A 373 18.77 5.05 23.09
CA VAL A 373 18.23 4.00 23.97
C VAL A 373 19.15 3.63 25.14
N ASP A 374 20.39 4.12 25.15
CA ASP A 374 21.38 3.92 26.20
C ASP A 374 21.38 5.05 27.25
N ALA A 375 20.66 6.13 26.97
CA ALA A 375 20.49 7.27 27.86
C ALA A 375 19.03 7.39 28.37
N GLN A 376 18.82 8.35 29.26
CA GLN A 376 17.51 8.76 29.75
C GLN A 376 17.47 10.29 29.82
N ASP A 377 16.32 10.88 29.47
CA ASP A 377 16.09 12.31 29.60
C ASP A 377 14.80 12.59 30.39
N GLY A 378 14.97 13.09 31.62
CA GLY A 378 13.87 13.34 32.54
C GLY A 378 13.07 12.08 32.86
N GLU A 379 11.81 12.05 32.42
CA GLU A 379 10.91 10.90 32.58
C GLU A 379 10.93 9.95 31.37
N LYS A 380 11.60 10.33 30.27
CA LYS A 380 11.73 9.49 29.07
C LYS A 380 12.70 8.35 29.35
N ALA A 381 12.32 7.13 28.95
CA ALA A 381 13.13 5.93 29.11
C ALA A 381 14.30 5.81 28.10
N TYR A 382 14.48 6.86 27.29
CA TYR A 382 15.51 7.10 26.29
C TYR A 382 16.03 8.55 26.44
N GLY A 383 17.20 8.83 25.90
CA GLY A 383 17.74 10.18 25.72
C GLY A 383 17.48 10.74 24.32
N ILE A 384 17.66 12.04 24.18
CA ILE A 384 17.61 12.76 22.90
C ILE A 384 19.04 13.04 22.45
N PRO A 385 19.45 12.60 21.24
CA PRO A 385 20.72 13.00 20.67
C PRO A 385 20.82 14.54 20.57
N GLU A 386 21.87 15.11 21.15
CA GLU A 386 22.04 16.59 21.23
C GLU A 386 22.05 17.27 19.87
N ASP A 387 22.37 16.53 18.81
CA ASP A 387 22.41 17.05 17.47
C ASP A 387 21.10 16.89 16.70
N ASN A 388 20.03 16.30 17.24
CA ASN A 388 18.74 16.22 16.54
C ASN A 388 18.27 17.60 16.04
N PRO A 389 17.61 17.67 14.86
CA PRO A 389 17.38 18.93 14.14
C PRO A 389 16.51 19.93 14.90
N LEU A 390 15.61 19.46 15.78
CA LEU A 390 14.70 20.31 16.54
C LEU A 390 15.21 20.64 17.96
N VAL A 391 16.35 20.11 18.38
CA VAL A 391 16.94 20.42 19.70
C VAL A 391 17.22 21.91 19.81
N GLY A 392 16.51 22.56 20.73
CA GLY A 392 16.58 24.00 20.95
C GLY A 392 15.87 24.86 19.90
N GLN A 393 15.05 24.23 19.04
CA GLN A 393 14.10 24.87 18.13
C GLN A 393 12.67 24.59 18.59
N GLU A 394 11.68 25.13 17.87
CA GLU A 394 10.28 24.77 18.08
C GLU A 394 9.98 23.41 17.45
N GLY A 395 9.41 22.49 18.23
CA GLY A 395 9.09 21.13 17.82
C GLY A 395 9.45 20.09 18.89
N LEU A 396 9.12 18.82 18.61
CA LEU A 396 9.49 17.68 19.45
C LEU A 396 10.90 17.19 19.07
N ASP A 397 11.79 17.08 20.05
CA ASP A 397 13.21 16.84 19.81
C ASP A 397 13.53 15.44 19.23
N GLU A 398 12.57 14.51 19.27
CA GLU A 398 12.69 13.16 18.72
C GLU A 398 12.72 13.12 17.19
N HIS A 399 12.14 14.13 16.53
CA HIS A 399 12.06 14.20 15.06
C HIS A 399 13.45 14.28 14.44
N TYR A 400 13.78 13.31 13.59
CA TYR A 400 14.96 13.36 12.72
C TYR A 400 14.62 13.87 11.33
N ALA A 401 13.43 13.51 10.81
CA ALA A 401 12.86 13.98 9.56
C ALA A 401 11.33 13.86 9.61
N TRP A 402 10.62 14.59 8.76
CA TRP A 402 9.14 14.64 8.71
C TRP A 402 8.64 14.75 7.27
N GLY A 403 7.33 14.81 7.07
CA GLY A 403 6.72 14.87 5.74
C GLY A 403 6.51 13.50 5.11
N PHE A 404 6.32 12.46 5.93
CA PHE A 404 6.04 11.11 5.46
C PHE A 404 4.56 10.74 5.64
N ARG A 405 4.07 9.83 4.80
CA ARG A 405 2.72 9.28 4.90
C ARG A 405 2.69 7.99 5.73
N ASN A 406 3.37 6.96 5.25
CA ASN A 406 3.51 5.67 5.90
C ASN A 406 4.90 5.09 5.57
N PRO A 407 5.97 5.53 6.27
CA PRO A 407 7.33 5.03 6.09
C PRO A 407 7.47 3.56 6.56
N TRP A 408 6.98 2.63 5.74
CA TRP A 408 6.72 1.23 6.09
C TRP A 408 7.97 0.44 6.47
N ARG A 409 8.93 0.31 5.54
CA ARG A 409 10.25 -0.26 5.85
C ARG A 409 11.36 0.74 5.59
N MET A 410 12.36 0.63 6.45
CA MET A 410 13.58 1.39 6.34
C MET A 410 14.79 0.56 6.72
N GLY A 411 15.95 0.97 6.22
CA GLY A 411 17.20 0.29 6.52
C GLY A 411 18.41 1.09 6.07
N PHE A 412 19.51 0.94 6.82
CA PHE A 412 20.77 1.59 6.47
C PHE A 412 21.50 0.81 5.39
N SER A 413 21.97 1.51 4.36
CA SER A 413 22.88 0.97 3.35
C SER A 413 23.95 2.01 3.04
N ASN A 414 25.22 1.61 3.15
CA ASN A 414 26.36 2.50 2.90
C ASN A 414 26.29 3.84 3.67
N GLY A 415 25.90 3.78 4.96
CA GLY A 415 25.77 4.95 5.85
C GLY A 415 24.54 5.82 5.61
N LYS A 416 23.70 5.49 4.64
CA LYS A 416 22.47 6.23 4.31
C LYS A 416 21.23 5.46 4.74
N LEU A 417 20.25 6.18 5.27
CA LEU A 417 18.94 5.63 5.62
C LEU A 417 18.04 5.64 4.39
N PHE A 418 17.60 4.47 3.93
CA PHE A 418 16.60 4.34 2.86
C PHE A 418 15.25 4.03 3.49
N VAL A 419 14.18 4.64 2.97
CA VAL A 419 12.80 4.45 3.44
C VAL A 419 11.90 4.23 2.23
N GLY A 420 11.09 3.17 2.23
CA GLY A 420 9.93 3.08 1.35
C GLY A 420 8.74 3.74 2.04
N ASP A 421 8.20 4.80 1.44
CA ASP A 421 7.04 5.51 1.96
C ASP A 421 5.83 5.24 1.06
N VAL A 422 4.78 4.66 1.64
CA VAL A 422 3.62 4.19 0.88
C VAL A 422 2.71 5.36 0.59
N GLY A 423 2.48 5.62 -0.69
CA GLY A 423 1.59 6.67 -1.15
C GLY A 423 0.12 6.34 -0.95
N GLN A 424 -0.75 7.27 -1.36
CA GLN A 424 -2.17 7.11 -1.16
C GLN A 424 -2.94 6.57 -2.35
N GLU A 425 -2.85 7.20 -3.51
CA GLU A 425 -3.69 6.93 -4.69
C GLU A 425 -2.90 6.90 -6.01
N LEU A 426 -1.80 7.63 -6.10
CA LEU A 426 -1.20 7.98 -7.38
C LEU A 426 0.22 7.49 -7.54
N TYR A 427 1.05 7.58 -6.51
CA TYR A 427 2.48 7.31 -6.61
C TYR A 427 3.01 6.58 -5.38
N GLU A 428 3.95 5.69 -5.61
CA GLU A 428 4.79 5.06 -4.59
C GLU A 428 6.18 5.69 -4.59
N GLU A 429 6.85 5.74 -3.45
CA GLU A 429 8.15 6.44 -3.35
C GLU A 429 9.20 5.76 -2.46
N VAL A 430 10.46 5.98 -2.81
CA VAL A 430 11.63 5.63 -1.98
C VAL A 430 12.45 6.88 -1.71
N ASN A 431 12.76 7.09 -0.44
CA ASN A 431 13.53 8.23 0.05
C ASN A 431 14.91 7.81 0.56
N VAL A 432 15.89 8.71 0.39
CA VAL A 432 17.14 8.69 1.17
C VAL A 432 17.03 9.76 2.22
N VAL A 433 16.89 9.34 3.48
CA VAL A 433 16.51 10.25 4.55
C VAL A 433 17.70 11.05 5.08
N GLU A 434 17.60 12.36 4.93
CA GLU A 434 18.48 13.37 5.47
C GLU A 434 17.94 13.98 6.77
N LYS A 435 18.86 14.35 7.66
CA LYS A 435 18.58 15.01 8.94
C LYS A 435 17.90 16.37 8.72
N GLY A 436 16.74 16.56 9.33
CA GLY A 436 15.89 17.76 9.18
C GLY A 436 15.20 17.85 7.81
N GLY A 437 15.16 16.75 7.06
CA GLY A 437 14.48 16.71 5.77
C GLY A 437 12.96 16.69 5.91
N ASN A 438 12.28 17.40 5.01
CA ASN A 438 10.83 17.40 4.85
C ASN A 438 10.45 16.73 3.54
N TYR A 439 9.79 15.57 3.57
CA TYR A 439 9.46 14.76 2.39
C TYR A 439 8.10 15.12 1.77
N GLY A 440 7.48 16.19 2.28
CA GLY A 440 6.42 16.89 1.58
C GLY A 440 5.02 16.32 1.72
N TRP A 441 4.78 15.15 2.31
CA TRP A 441 3.43 14.71 2.64
C TRP A 441 2.79 15.67 3.66
N ASN A 442 1.56 16.15 3.50
CA ASN A 442 0.56 15.84 2.46
C ASN A 442 0.46 16.90 1.33
N VAL A 443 1.47 17.75 1.17
CA VAL A 443 1.58 18.70 0.04
C VAL A 443 1.87 17.95 -1.27
N ARG A 444 2.63 16.86 -1.17
CA ARG A 444 3.09 16.02 -2.27
C ARG A 444 2.86 14.52 -1.98
N GLU A 445 2.77 13.76 -3.05
CA GLU A 445 2.76 12.29 -3.08
C GLU A 445 3.73 11.88 -4.21
N GLY A 446 4.87 11.28 -3.86
CA GLY A 446 6.00 11.23 -4.77
C GLY A 446 6.59 12.63 -5.00
N SER A 447 7.16 12.86 -6.18
CA SER A 447 7.56 14.19 -6.65
C SER A 447 6.37 15.06 -7.11
N HIS A 448 5.14 14.56 -6.95
CA HIS A 448 3.93 15.12 -7.54
C HIS A 448 3.06 15.84 -6.52
N CYS A 449 2.33 16.85 -6.96
CA CYS A 449 1.40 17.55 -6.09
C CYS A 449 0.25 16.63 -5.67
N PHE A 450 -0.14 16.71 -4.40
CA PHE A 450 -1.24 15.93 -3.86
C PHE A 450 -2.47 16.80 -3.63
N GLU A 451 -3.65 16.25 -3.92
CA GLU A 451 -4.93 16.87 -3.59
C GLU A 451 -5.89 15.79 -3.07
N PRO A 452 -6.18 15.78 -1.76
CA PRO A 452 -6.90 14.68 -1.12
C PRO A 452 -8.40 14.49 -1.52
N LYS A 453 -8.86 15.05 -2.63
CA LYS A 453 -10.22 14.91 -3.20
C LYS A 453 -10.19 14.75 -4.72
N SER A 454 -8.99 14.69 -5.28
CA SER A 454 -8.75 14.60 -6.71
C SER A 454 -8.06 13.28 -6.99
N GLN A 455 -8.57 12.54 -7.97
CA GLN A 455 -7.86 11.38 -8.55
C GLN A 455 -6.84 11.83 -9.62
N THR A 456 -6.52 13.12 -9.67
CA THR A 456 -5.52 13.69 -10.57
C THR A 456 -4.60 14.64 -9.82
N THR A 457 -3.32 14.57 -10.14
CA THR A 457 -2.29 15.49 -9.67
C THR A 457 -2.61 16.94 -10.06
N PRO A 458 -2.68 17.90 -9.11
CA PRO A 458 -2.78 19.33 -9.42
C PRO A 458 -1.57 19.83 -10.22
N ASP A 459 -1.77 20.87 -11.04
CA ASP A 459 -0.69 21.46 -11.86
C ASP A 459 0.45 22.09 -11.05
N SER A 460 0.18 22.49 -9.79
CA SER A 460 1.17 23.13 -8.92
C SER A 460 0.80 23.04 -7.45
N CYS A 461 1.83 22.96 -6.61
CA CYS A 461 1.81 22.97 -5.16
C CYS A 461 3.09 23.67 -4.66
N PRO A 462 3.17 24.07 -3.38
CA PRO A 462 4.42 24.55 -2.79
C PRO A 462 5.58 23.56 -2.96
N THR A 463 6.79 24.09 -3.08
CA THR A 463 8.05 23.31 -3.10
C THR A 463 8.92 23.58 -1.87
N SER A 464 8.44 24.43 -0.98
CA SER A 464 9.04 24.78 0.30
C SER A 464 7.94 25.25 1.24
N THR A 465 8.21 25.22 2.53
CA THR A 465 7.36 25.89 3.52
C THR A 465 7.43 27.42 3.35
N PRO A 466 6.49 28.17 3.93
CA PRO A 466 6.61 29.62 4.09
C PRO A 466 7.85 30.03 4.90
N ASP A 467 8.38 31.23 4.67
CA ASP A 467 9.60 31.74 5.35
C ASP A 467 9.49 31.72 6.89
N ASP A 468 8.28 31.89 7.44
CA ASP A 468 8.00 31.88 8.87
C ASP A 468 7.85 30.48 9.46
N VAL A 469 7.79 29.44 8.63
CA VAL A 469 7.70 28.04 9.03
C VAL A 469 9.07 27.39 8.81
N ARG A 470 9.83 27.21 9.90
CA ARG A 470 11.16 26.58 9.89
C ARG A 470 12.15 27.20 8.87
N GLY A 471 11.96 28.48 8.56
CA GLY A 471 12.86 29.24 7.69
C GLY A 471 12.70 28.98 6.19
N GLY A 472 11.53 28.51 5.75
CA GLY A 472 11.26 28.23 4.33
C GLY A 472 12.00 27.01 3.81
N GLU A 473 12.04 25.94 4.60
CA GLU A 473 12.73 24.70 4.23
C GLU A 473 12.16 24.09 2.93
N PRO A 474 13.01 23.51 2.07
CA PRO A 474 12.55 22.86 0.86
C PRO A 474 11.82 21.56 1.17
N LEU A 475 10.82 21.23 0.35
CA LEU A 475 10.27 19.88 0.27
C LEU A 475 11.21 19.04 -0.60
N ILE A 476 11.65 17.90 -0.09
CA ILE A 476 12.64 17.02 -0.71
C ILE A 476 11.91 16.00 -1.59
N ASP A 477 12.31 15.90 -2.86
CA ASP A 477 11.78 14.88 -3.78
C ASP A 477 12.37 13.49 -3.45
N PRO A 478 11.61 12.41 -3.67
CA PRO A 478 12.13 11.05 -3.50
C PRO A 478 13.22 10.73 -4.52
N ILE A 479 14.04 9.72 -4.22
CA ILE A 479 15.05 9.24 -5.17
C ILE A 479 14.46 8.35 -6.26
N ILE A 480 13.29 7.75 -5.99
CA ILE A 480 12.50 6.92 -6.90
C ILE A 480 11.04 7.26 -6.61
N ASP A 481 10.27 7.58 -7.64
CA ASP A 481 8.82 7.41 -7.59
C ASP A 481 8.31 6.59 -8.78
N TYR A 482 7.13 6.00 -8.64
CA TYR A 482 6.45 5.32 -9.74
C TYR A 482 4.93 5.34 -9.54
N PRO A 483 4.16 5.45 -10.63
CA PRO A 483 2.71 5.59 -10.51
C PRO A 483 2.06 4.27 -10.10
N HIS A 484 0.86 4.35 -9.54
CA HIS A 484 -0.02 3.19 -9.36
C HIS A 484 -0.54 2.67 -10.70
N THR A 485 -0.82 3.58 -11.65
CA THR A 485 -1.35 3.26 -12.98
C THR A 485 -0.64 4.06 -14.07
N HIS A 486 -0.33 3.42 -15.19
CA HIS A 486 0.24 4.07 -16.37
C HIS A 486 -0.43 3.54 -17.65
N GLU A 487 -0.96 4.43 -18.48
CA GLU A 487 -1.68 4.07 -19.71
C GLU A 487 -2.81 3.04 -19.50
N GLY A 488 -3.45 3.07 -18.33
CA GLY A 488 -4.53 2.14 -17.94
C GLY A 488 -4.05 0.81 -17.35
N GLU A 489 -2.74 0.57 -17.32
CA GLU A 489 -2.13 -0.63 -16.74
C GLU A 489 -1.67 -0.38 -15.31
N SER A 490 -1.85 -1.38 -14.45
CA SER A 490 -1.34 -1.38 -13.07
C SER A 490 0.19 -1.43 -13.05
N VAL A 491 0.80 -0.57 -12.24
CA VAL A 491 2.26 -0.46 -12.10
C VAL A 491 2.67 -0.73 -10.65
N GLY A 492 2.26 0.13 -9.73
CA GLY A 492 2.53 0.05 -8.29
C GLY A 492 1.27 -0.20 -7.47
N THR A 493 1.45 -0.61 -6.22
CA THR A 493 0.33 -0.72 -5.26
C THR A 493 0.74 -0.29 -3.87
N ALA A 494 1.88 -0.78 -3.38
CA ALA A 494 2.45 -0.34 -2.11
C ALA A 494 3.94 -0.70 -2.09
N VAL A 495 4.80 0.31 -2.06
CA VAL A 495 6.24 0.12 -1.94
C VAL A 495 6.55 -0.52 -0.60
N ILE A 496 7.39 -1.55 -0.63
CA ILE A 496 7.79 -2.26 0.59
C ILE A 496 9.07 -1.66 1.17
N GLY A 497 9.97 -1.15 0.34
CA GLY A 497 11.34 -0.79 0.71
C GLY A 497 12.34 -1.94 0.48
N GLY A 498 13.61 -1.73 0.84
CA GLY A 498 14.68 -2.64 0.45
C GLY A 498 16.08 -2.24 0.95
N TYR A 499 17.11 -2.75 0.27
CA TYR A 499 18.52 -2.52 0.62
C TYR A 499 19.40 -2.37 -0.62
N VAL A 500 20.50 -1.63 -0.49
CA VAL A 500 21.55 -1.67 -1.51
C VAL A 500 22.22 -3.04 -1.49
N TYR A 501 22.36 -3.64 -2.67
CA TYR A 501 23.04 -4.93 -2.83
C TYR A 501 24.55 -4.75 -2.97
N ASP A 502 25.27 -4.77 -1.85
CA ASP A 502 26.73 -4.60 -1.81
C ASP A 502 27.51 -5.91 -2.08
N ASN A 503 26.80 -7.03 -2.29
CA ASN A 503 27.40 -8.31 -2.63
C ASN A 503 27.60 -8.44 -4.16
N ASP A 504 28.57 -9.23 -4.60
CA ASP A 504 28.93 -9.39 -6.03
C ASP A 504 28.50 -10.76 -6.61
N ALA A 505 27.77 -11.56 -5.83
CA ALA A 505 27.32 -12.87 -6.25
C ALA A 505 26.28 -12.78 -7.37
N ILE A 506 25.28 -11.89 -7.25
CA ILE A 506 24.25 -11.69 -8.27
C ILE A 506 24.73 -10.64 -9.29
N PRO A 507 25.01 -11.05 -10.53
CA PRO A 507 25.45 -10.13 -11.57
C PRO A 507 24.39 -9.08 -11.88
N GLY A 508 24.81 -7.83 -12.06
CA GLY A 508 23.90 -6.79 -12.47
C GLY A 508 23.06 -6.18 -11.36
N LEU A 509 23.23 -6.59 -10.09
CA LEU A 509 22.62 -5.92 -8.93
C LEU A 509 23.63 -5.17 -8.03
N THR A 510 24.94 -5.38 -8.20
CA THR A 510 25.93 -4.78 -7.29
C THR A 510 25.86 -3.25 -7.31
N GLY A 511 25.61 -2.67 -6.13
CA GLY A 511 25.45 -1.23 -5.91
C GLY A 511 24.05 -0.69 -6.20
N ASP A 512 23.13 -1.51 -6.69
CA ASP A 512 21.74 -1.11 -6.96
C ASP A 512 20.90 -1.29 -5.70
N TYR A 513 19.87 -0.46 -5.54
CA TYR A 513 18.91 -0.60 -4.44
C TYR A 513 17.85 -1.62 -4.81
N VAL A 514 17.87 -2.79 -4.16
CA VAL A 514 16.93 -3.86 -4.41
C VAL A 514 15.77 -3.73 -3.44
N PHE A 515 14.57 -3.53 -3.98
CA PHE A 515 13.34 -3.31 -3.23
C PHE A 515 12.18 -4.05 -3.91
N GLY A 516 10.98 -3.93 -3.34
CA GLY A 516 9.80 -4.55 -3.91
C GLY A 516 8.54 -3.75 -3.70
N ASP A 517 7.51 -4.19 -4.38
CA ASP A 517 6.14 -3.72 -4.24
C ASP A 517 5.25 -4.90 -3.84
N TYR A 518 4.32 -4.64 -2.93
CA TYR A 518 3.51 -5.63 -2.24
C TYR A 518 2.85 -6.62 -3.19
N LEU A 519 2.14 -6.12 -4.19
CA LEU A 519 1.41 -6.91 -5.18
C LEU A 519 1.12 -6.09 -6.43
N THR A 520 0.92 -6.77 -7.56
CA THR A 520 0.31 -6.16 -8.74
C THR A 520 -1.19 -6.34 -8.74
N THR A 521 -1.95 -5.29 -9.02
CA THR A 521 -3.37 -5.42 -9.39
C THR A 521 -3.50 -5.98 -10.82
N LYS A 522 -3.35 -7.32 -10.92
CA LYS A 522 -3.68 -8.28 -11.99
C LYS A 522 -3.32 -7.98 -13.46
N GLY A 523 -2.42 -8.82 -13.99
CA GLY A 523 -2.33 -9.20 -15.42
C GLY A 523 -2.68 -10.68 -15.66
N GLU A 524 -2.41 -11.23 -16.85
CA GLU A 524 -2.73 -12.61 -17.27
C GLU A 524 -2.10 -13.73 -16.39
N GLU A 525 -1.13 -13.38 -15.53
CA GLU A 525 -0.32 -14.31 -14.73
C GLU A 525 -0.74 -14.44 -13.25
N GLY A 526 -1.76 -13.70 -12.80
CA GLY A 526 -2.23 -13.70 -11.41
C GLY A 526 -1.61 -12.59 -10.54
N THR A 527 -2.06 -12.48 -9.28
CA THR A 527 -1.58 -11.47 -8.30
C THR A 527 -0.26 -11.95 -7.68
N THR A 528 0.80 -11.17 -7.84
CA THR A 528 2.13 -11.45 -7.25
C THR A 528 2.82 -10.12 -6.93
N GLY A 529 3.68 -10.10 -5.92
CA GLY A 529 4.59 -8.99 -5.68
C GLY A 529 5.66 -8.86 -6.76
N ARG A 530 6.24 -7.67 -6.87
CA ARG A 530 7.32 -7.34 -7.81
C ARG A 530 8.60 -7.05 -7.06
N LEU A 531 9.73 -7.36 -7.70
CA LEU A 531 11.06 -7.03 -7.22
C LEU A 531 11.69 -6.06 -8.22
N PHE A 532 12.34 -5.02 -7.71
CA PHE A 532 12.92 -3.96 -8.51
C PHE A 532 14.38 -3.73 -8.15
N ALA A 533 15.15 -3.26 -9.13
CA ALA A 533 16.48 -2.69 -8.95
C ALA A 533 16.40 -1.18 -9.26
N GLY A 534 16.63 -0.36 -8.24
CA GLY A 534 16.83 1.08 -8.35
C GLY A 534 18.27 1.38 -8.74
N ILE A 535 18.44 1.95 -9.92
CA ILE A 535 19.74 2.23 -10.53
C ILE A 535 20.10 3.67 -10.27
N ARG A 536 21.18 3.84 -9.51
CA ARG A 536 21.65 5.16 -9.12
C ARG A 536 22.02 6.04 -10.32
N SER A 537 21.48 7.26 -10.31
CA SER A 537 21.84 8.34 -11.21
C SER A 537 22.23 9.60 -10.41
N ASP A 538 22.66 10.68 -11.10
CA ASP A 538 22.92 11.98 -10.46
C ASP A 538 21.61 12.77 -10.20
N ASP A 539 20.51 12.38 -10.86
CA ASP A 539 19.15 12.89 -10.71
C ASP A 539 18.28 11.79 -10.06
N GLU A 540 17.00 11.70 -10.44
CA GLU A 540 16.11 10.59 -10.06
C GLU A 540 16.63 9.24 -10.56
N TRP A 541 16.47 8.19 -9.75
CA TRP A 541 16.93 6.85 -10.07
C TRP A 541 15.92 6.14 -10.95
N SER A 542 16.38 5.53 -12.03
CA SER A 542 15.54 4.66 -12.85
C SER A 542 15.34 3.30 -12.17
N ILE A 543 14.21 2.65 -12.42
CA ILE A 543 13.92 1.33 -11.89
C ILE A 543 13.83 0.28 -13.01
N GLU A 544 14.33 -0.91 -12.72
CA GLU A 544 14.20 -2.10 -13.58
C GLU A 544 13.52 -3.24 -12.81
N GLU A 545 12.61 -3.98 -13.45
CA GLU A 545 11.95 -5.14 -12.83
C GLU A 545 12.86 -6.37 -12.86
N ILE A 546 13.17 -6.91 -11.68
CA ILE A 546 13.99 -8.11 -11.51
C ILE A 546 13.18 -9.35 -11.92
N ARG A 547 13.76 -10.21 -12.77
CA ARG A 547 13.12 -11.49 -13.16
C ARG A 547 13.59 -12.66 -12.30
N VAL A 548 12.65 -13.49 -11.85
CA VAL A 548 12.90 -14.72 -11.07
C VAL A 548 12.91 -15.94 -11.99
N GLU A 549 14.09 -16.42 -12.40
CA GLU A 549 14.25 -17.46 -13.44
C GLU A 549 13.64 -18.82 -13.08
N ASN A 550 13.61 -19.17 -11.79
CA ASN A 550 13.07 -20.44 -11.31
C ASN A 550 11.60 -20.34 -10.90
N SER A 551 10.88 -19.35 -11.44
CA SER A 551 9.43 -19.18 -11.32
C SER A 551 8.80 -19.21 -12.70
N ASP A 552 7.66 -19.89 -12.84
CA ASP A 552 6.95 -20.04 -14.12
C ASP A 552 6.47 -18.69 -14.68
N THR A 553 6.17 -17.72 -13.81
CA THR A 553 5.75 -16.37 -14.18
C THR A 553 6.93 -15.39 -14.31
N GLY A 554 8.16 -15.83 -14.00
CA GLY A 554 9.29 -14.92 -13.90
C GLY A 554 9.20 -13.93 -12.72
N ARG A 555 8.24 -14.10 -11.79
CA ARG A 555 8.02 -13.26 -10.60
C ARG A 555 8.01 -14.11 -9.33
N ILE A 556 7.96 -13.47 -8.16
CA ILE A 556 8.09 -14.15 -6.86
C ILE A 556 6.93 -15.12 -6.55
N GLY A 557 5.74 -14.90 -7.14
CA GLY A 557 4.59 -15.80 -7.02
C GLY A 557 3.79 -15.68 -5.71
N ALA A 558 4.04 -14.63 -4.93
CA ALA A 558 3.43 -14.36 -3.63
C ALA A 558 3.46 -12.84 -3.35
N SER A 559 2.70 -12.37 -2.36
CA SER A 559 2.81 -10.98 -1.93
C SER A 559 4.15 -10.74 -1.24
N VAL A 560 4.81 -9.61 -1.51
CA VAL A 560 6.08 -9.23 -0.88
C VAL A 560 5.78 -8.40 0.36
N LEU A 561 6.20 -8.84 1.55
CA LEU A 561 5.90 -8.17 2.82
C LEU A 561 7.08 -7.38 3.37
N GLY A 562 8.30 -7.80 3.03
CA GLY A 562 9.52 -7.21 3.57
C GLY A 562 10.77 -7.75 2.89
N PHE A 563 11.90 -7.12 3.23
CA PHE A 563 13.23 -7.57 2.84
C PHE A 563 14.10 -7.78 4.08
N GLY A 564 15.05 -8.71 3.97
CA GLY A 564 16.08 -8.95 4.96
C GLY A 564 17.47 -8.88 4.33
N ARG A 565 18.47 -8.51 5.14
CA ARG A 565 19.89 -8.57 4.76
C ARG A 565 20.68 -9.25 5.86
N ASP A 566 21.53 -10.20 5.50
CA ASP A 566 22.46 -10.76 6.47
C ASP A 566 23.81 -10.03 6.50
N ASN A 567 24.64 -10.37 7.49
CA ASN A 567 26.00 -9.82 7.67
C ASN A 567 26.99 -10.13 6.53
N ARG A 568 26.58 -10.80 5.46
CA ARG A 568 27.36 -11.00 4.21
C ARG A 568 26.78 -10.20 3.03
N GLY A 569 25.79 -9.36 3.27
CA GLY A 569 25.08 -8.61 2.24
C GLY A 569 24.21 -9.48 1.34
N ARG A 570 23.87 -10.71 1.74
CA ARG A 570 22.89 -11.52 1.01
C ARG A 570 21.50 -11.02 1.34
N LEU A 571 20.65 -10.89 0.33
CA LEU A 571 19.28 -10.41 0.48
C LEU A 571 18.29 -11.55 0.54
N TYR A 572 17.23 -11.30 1.31
CA TYR A 572 16.12 -12.19 1.55
C TYR A 572 14.82 -11.42 1.29
N VAL A 573 13.81 -12.11 0.75
CA VAL A 573 12.47 -11.58 0.50
C VAL A 573 11.50 -12.33 1.40
N LEU A 574 10.70 -11.59 2.15
CA LEU A 574 9.66 -12.11 3.03
C LEU A 574 8.35 -12.01 2.28
N THR A 575 7.60 -13.11 2.24
CA THR A 575 6.40 -13.21 1.42
C THR A 575 5.29 -13.95 2.12
N THR A 576 4.07 -13.81 1.62
CA THR A 576 2.96 -14.71 1.97
C THR A 576 2.09 -14.97 0.74
N ALA A 577 1.58 -16.19 0.60
CA ALA A 577 0.61 -16.52 -0.44
C ALA A 577 -0.83 -16.18 0.00
N GLN A 578 -1.06 -16.08 1.31
CA GLN A 578 -2.34 -15.76 1.94
C GLN A 578 -2.10 -14.65 2.98
N PRO A 579 -2.17 -13.38 2.58
CA PRO A 579 -2.06 -12.26 3.52
C PRO A 579 -3.13 -12.35 4.62
N GLY A 580 -2.73 -12.22 5.88
CA GLY A 580 -3.64 -12.11 7.03
C GLY A 580 -4.17 -13.42 7.61
N GLU A 581 -4.08 -14.54 6.89
CA GLU A 581 -4.57 -15.84 7.35
C GLU A 581 -3.63 -16.99 6.96
N GLY A 582 -3.68 -18.08 7.72
CA GLY A 582 -2.94 -19.31 7.43
C GLY A 582 -1.46 -19.25 7.81
N ASP A 583 -0.69 -20.20 7.28
CA ASP A 583 0.71 -20.45 7.62
C ASP A 583 1.60 -20.43 6.36
N THR A 584 1.22 -19.63 5.36
CA THR A 584 1.89 -19.59 4.03
C THR A 584 3.07 -18.62 3.95
N GLY A 585 3.33 -17.87 5.01
CA GLY A 585 4.45 -16.96 5.14
C GLY A 585 5.78 -17.68 4.94
N SER A 586 6.59 -17.16 4.03
CA SER A 586 7.83 -17.79 3.56
C SER A 586 8.96 -16.79 3.43
N VAL A 587 10.20 -17.27 3.47
CA VAL A 587 11.42 -16.46 3.32
C VAL A 587 12.28 -17.06 2.21
N TYR A 588 12.60 -16.24 1.21
CA TYR A 588 13.43 -16.63 0.07
C TYR A 588 14.75 -15.87 0.07
N ARG A 589 15.86 -16.58 -0.06
CA ARG A 589 17.18 -15.99 -0.34
C ARG A 589 17.30 -15.70 -1.83
N LEU A 590 17.72 -14.49 -2.19
CA LEU A 590 18.08 -14.15 -3.58
C LEU A 590 19.41 -14.79 -3.95
N ARG A 591 19.45 -15.42 -5.12
CA ARG A 591 20.58 -16.20 -5.66
C ARG A 591 20.92 -15.76 -7.08
N PRO A 592 22.18 -15.97 -7.51
CA PRO A 592 22.57 -15.71 -8.88
C PRO A 592 21.74 -16.54 -9.87
N PRO A 593 21.55 -16.04 -11.10
CA PRO A 593 20.88 -16.77 -12.17
C PRO A 593 21.68 -18.04 -12.55
N GLU A 594 21.04 -19.02 -13.20
CA GLU A 594 21.66 -20.30 -13.54
C GLU A 594 22.93 -20.13 -14.39
N ASN A 595 22.90 -19.16 -15.31
CA ASN A 595 24.03 -18.82 -16.19
C ASN A 595 24.78 -17.54 -15.75
N ALA A 596 25.11 -17.42 -14.46
CA ALA A 596 25.72 -16.22 -13.88
C ALA A 596 26.98 -15.70 -14.61
N GLN A 597 27.82 -16.55 -15.21
CA GLN A 597 29.01 -16.10 -15.96
C GLN A 597 28.64 -15.37 -17.26
N ALA A 598 27.61 -15.83 -17.97
CA ALA A 598 27.10 -15.15 -19.15
C ALA A 598 26.41 -13.83 -18.75
N ALA A 599 25.59 -13.85 -17.69
CA ALA A 599 24.93 -12.67 -17.16
C ALA A 599 25.92 -11.57 -16.72
N ARG A 600 27.07 -11.93 -16.11
CA ARG A 600 28.15 -10.98 -15.80
C ARG A 600 28.70 -10.26 -17.02
N SER A 601 28.84 -10.99 -18.13
CA SER A 601 29.36 -10.43 -19.38
C SER A 601 28.35 -9.47 -20.02
N THR A 602 27.06 -9.81 -19.97
CA THR A 602 25.97 -8.94 -20.45
C THR A 602 25.81 -7.69 -19.59
N ALA A 603 25.77 -7.83 -18.26
CA ALA A 603 25.63 -6.70 -17.33
C ALA A 603 26.78 -5.68 -17.45
N ALA A 604 28.02 -6.17 -17.61
CA ALA A 604 29.17 -5.29 -17.86
C ALA A 604 29.04 -4.51 -19.17
N THR A 605 28.45 -5.12 -20.21
CA THR A 605 28.23 -4.49 -21.52
C THR A 605 27.11 -3.44 -21.46
N ALA A 606 25.99 -3.74 -20.79
CA ALA A 606 24.84 -2.84 -20.64
C ALA A 606 25.18 -1.58 -19.82
N ARG A 607 25.89 -1.72 -18.69
CA ARG A 607 26.31 -0.57 -17.87
C ARG A 607 27.30 0.34 -18.59
N THR A 608 28.15 -0.21 -19.46
CA THR A 608 29.06 0.59 -20.30
C THR A 608 28.29 1.36 -21.38
N ALA A 609 27.23 0.76 -21.94
CA ALA A 609 26.37 1.40 -22.94
C ALA A 609 25.55 2.57 -22.35
N ASN A 610 24.95 2.39 -21.16
CA ASN A 610 24.20 3.47 -20.47
C ASN A 610 25.09 4.65 -20.06
N ALA A 611 26.34 4.40 -19.66
CA ALA A 611 27.30 5.48 -19.37
C ALA A 611 27.68 6.31 -20.61
N THR A 612 27.54 5.75 -21.82
CA THR A 612 27.75 6.47 -23.10
C THR A 612 26.46 6.99 -23.75
N GLY A 613 25.29 6.55 -23.26
CA GLY A 613 23.97 6.87 -23.81
C GLY A 613 23.15 7.88 -23.00
N SER A 614 23.63 8.34 -21.84
CA SER A 614 22.97 9.37 -21.02
C SER A 614 23.07 10.76 -21.68
N SER A 615 22.32 10.93 -22.76
CA SER A 615 21.69 12.17 -23.14
C SER A 615 20.35 11.78 -23.75
N THR A 616 19.25 12.25 -23.16
CA THR A 616 17.85 12.13 -23.61
C THR A 616 17.10 10.83 -23.28
N THR A 617 16.62 10.71 -22.03
CA THR A 617 15.23 10.28 -21.73
C THR A 617 14.78 10.82 -20.37
N GLY A 618 14.60 12.14 -20.27
CA GLY A 618 13.79 12.72 -19.19
C GLY A 618 12.34 12.74 -19.63
N ILE A 619 11.44 12.20 -18.81
CA ILE A 619 10.00 12.26 -19.05
C ILE A 619 9.60 13.75 -19.17
N GLY A 620 9.10 14.12 -20.35
CA GLY A 620 9.10 15.50 -20.83
C GLY A 620 8.12 16.42 -20.09
N ARG A 621 8.68 17.35 -19.31
CA ARG A 621 8.02 18.58 -18.84
C ARG A 621 7.66 19.46 -20.04
N ARG A 622 6.36 19.58 -20.36
CA ARG A 622 5.85 20.54 -21.35
C ARG A 622 5.54 21.87 -20.66
N THR A 623 6.54 22.71 -20.45
CA THR A 623 6.31 24.12 -20.11
C THR A 623 6.03 24.92 -21.39
N THR A 624 4.77 25.30 -21.58
CA THR A 624 4.44 26.40 -22.48
C THR A 624 4.73 27.71 -21.77
N ASP A 625 5.79 28.40 -22.17
CA ASP A 625 5.77 29.86 -22.15
C ASP A 625 6.69 30.40 -23.24
N GLY A 626 6.06 31.01 -24.24
CA GLY A 626 6.75 31.75 -25.27
C GLY A 626 6.99 33.17 -24.80
N THR A 627 8.25 33.59 -24.72
CA THR A 627 8.64 34.94 -25.11
C THR A 627 10.09 34.93 -25.58
N THR A 628 10.28 35.41 -26.81
CA THR A 628 11.55 35.52 -27.51
C THR A 628 12.36 36.70 -26.94
N ALA A 629 13.61 36.48 -26.53
CA ALA A 629 14.61 37.53 -26.48
C ALA A 629 16.04 36.98 -26.61
N THR A 630 16.78 37.64 -27.49
CA THR A 630 18.07 37.31 -28.08
C THR A 630 19.25 37.42 -27.11
N ALA A 631 20.28 36.59 -27.36
CA ALA A 631 21.54 36.56 -26.63
C ALA A 631 22.33 37.87 -26.65
N GLY A 632 23.01 38.15 -25.54
CA GLY A 632 24.06 39.16 -25.41
C GLY A 632 24.92 38.91 -24.17
N SER A 633 26.12 38.36 -24.36
CA SER A 633 27.13 38.22 -23.32
C SER A 633 27.75 39.57 -22.96
N THR A 634 27.99 39.87 -21.67
CA THR A 634 29.26 40.40 -21.11
C THR A 634 29.11 40.75 -19.62
N GLY A 635 30.12 40.39 -18.82
CA GLY A 635 30.81 41.37 -17.95
C GLY A 635 30.36 41.56 -16.50
N SER A 636 31.20 41.03 -15.60
CA SER A 636 31.38 41.38 -14.17
C SER A 636 31.16 42.85 -13.77
N THR A 637 30.54 43.11 -12.61
CA THR A 637 31.15 43.87 -11.46
C THR A 637 30.21 43.97 -10.24
N THR A 638 30.83 43.92 -9.06
CA THR A 638 30.34 44.23 -7.70
C THR A 638 29.81 45.65 -7.49
N ALA A 639 28.78 45.83 -6.64
CA ALA A 639 28.72 46.88 -5.60
C ALA A 639 27.52 46.71 -4.65
N THR A 640 27.80 47.07 -3.39
CA THR A 640 26.99 47.08 -2.16
C THR A 640 26.06 48.29 -2.06
N ALA A 641 25.02 48.19 -1.20
CA ALA A 641 24.53 49.19 -0.21
C ALA A 641 23.05 49.65 -0.28
N SER A 642 22.31 49.28 0.78
CA SER A 642 21.58 50.15 1.74
C SER A 642 20.30 50.95 1.38
N GLY A 643 19.28 50.83 2.24
CA GLY A 643 18.27 51.86 2.58
C GLY A 643 16.81 51.35 2.60
N SER A 644 16.26 50.92 3.73
CA SER A 644 15.51 51.71 4.75
C SER A 644 14.04 52.05 4.42
N ALA A 645 13.14 51.31 5.08
CA ALA A 645 11.94 51.69 5.86
C ALA A 645 10.91 52.70 5.32
N THR A 646 9.61 52.34 5.46
CA THR A 646 8.60 53.12 6.22
C THR A 646 7.36 52.29 6.56
N GLU A 647 6.92 52.41 7.81
CA GLU A 647 5.67 51.91 8.44
C GLU A 647 4.38 52.50 7.83
N ALA A 648 3.25 51.79 7.98
CA ALA A 648 2.05 52.30 8.66
C ALA A 648 0.93 51.23 8.77
N THR A 649 0.54 50.90 10.01
CA THR A 649 -0.77 50.39 10.43
C THR A 649 -1.57 51.55 11.08
N PRO A 650 -2.74 51.37 11.73
CA PRO A 650 -3.83 50.38 11.61
C PRO A 650 -5.22 51.07 11.51
N ASP A 651 -6.31 50.30 11.30
CA ASP A 651 -7.57 50.58 12.02
C ASP A 651 -8.50 49.35 12.10
N THR A 652 -9.51 49.47 12.96
CA THR A 652 -10.07 48.49 13.88
C THR A 652 -11.56 48.15 13.63
N GLY A 653 -12.02 47.04 14.24
CA GLY A 653 -13.43 46.77 14.65
C GLY A 653 -14.26 45.92 13.68
N GLY A 654 -15.11 44.96 14.09
CA GLY A 654 -15.52 44.48 15.41
C GLY A 654 -16.77 43.58 15.29
N SER A 655 -16.90 42.65 16.25
CA SER A 655 -18.13 42.10 16.86
C SER A 655 -19.11 41.15 16.10
N THR A 656 -19.10 39.89 16.56
CA THR A 656 -20.21 39.02 17.05
C THR A 656 -21.49 38.78 16.23
N ASN A 657 -21.80 37.50 15.98
CA ASN A 657 -22.98 36.81 16.54
C ASN A 657 -22.97 35.29 16.24
N GLY A 658 -23.35 34.48 17.22
CA GLY A 658 -23.39 33.02 17.11
C GLY A 658 -24.70 32.44 16.56
N SER A 659 -24.65 31.17 16.19
CA SER A 659 -25.79 30.26 16.28
C SER A 659 -25.32 28.81 16.26
N SER A 660 -25.82 28.04 17.22
CA SER A 660 -25.73 26.60 17.35
C SER A 660 -26.44 25.85 16.22
N ALA A 661 -25.82 24.81 15.67
CA ALA A 661 -26.55 23.72 15.03
C ALA A 661 -25.78 22.40 15.21
N SER A 662 -26.38 21.51 15.99
CA SER A 662 -26.05 20.09 16.05
C SER A 662 -26.30 19.44 14.69
N GLY A 663 -25.29 18.78 14.13
CA GLY A 663 -25.43 17.95 12.94
C GLY A 663 -24.53 16.74 13.09
N SER A 664 -25.13 15.60 13.42
CA SER A 664 -24.56 14.28 13.25
C SER A 664 -24.19 14.08 11.78
N ASN A 665 -22.91 13.93 11.47
CA ASN A 665 -22.46 13.65 10.11
C ASN A 665 -21.65 12.35 10.14
N GLU A 666 -22.33 11.25 9.77
CA GLU A 666 -21.67 10.04 9.29
C GLU A 666 -20.89 10.43 8.03
N THR A 667 -19.57 10.22 8.06
CA THR A 667 -18.69 10.55 6.95
C THR A 667 -18.16 9.24 6.40
N THR A 668 -18.68 8.82 5.25
CA THR A 668 -18.13 7.74 4.44
C THR A 668 -16.90 8.27 3.71
N GLY A 669 -15.73 8.17 4.35
CA GLY A 669 -14.43 8.51 3.76
C GLY A 669 -13.90 7.36 2.90
N SER A 670 -13.50 7.68 1.67
CA SER A 670 -12.77 6.78 0.77
C SER A 670 -11.35 6.61 1.29
N THR A 671 -10.98 5.41 1.75
CA THR A 671 -9.60 5.05 2.06
C THR A 671 -8.91 4.67 0.75
N GLY A 672 -7.98 5.48 0.26
CA GLY A 672 -7.14 5.16 -0.89
C GLY A 672 -6.30 3.88 -0.69
N PRO A 673 -5.67 3.34 -1.75
CA PRO A 673 -4.82 2.16 -1.73
C PRO A 673 -3.50 2.27 -0.96
N GLY A 674 -3.41 3.12 0.07
CA GLY A 674 -2.51 2.85 1.18
C GLY A 674 -2.81 1.46 1.76
N PHE A 675 -1.98 0.95 2.67
CA PHE A 675 -2.14 -0.37 3.29
C PHE A 675 -3.55 -0.70 3.87
N GLY A 676 -4.55 0.19 3.84
CA GLY A 676 -5.98 -0.18 3.80
C GLY A 676 -6.36 -1.28 2.78
N VAL A 677 -5.61 -1.47 1.69
CA VAL A 677 -5.75 -2.64 0.78
C VAL A 677 -5.05 -3.90 1.35
N VAL A 678 -4.06 -3.74 2.22
CA VAL A 678 -3.60 -4.84 3.10
C VAL A 678 -4.69 -5.16 4.13
N ALA A 679 -5.40 -4.17 4.64
CA ALA A 679 -6.41 -4.34 5.70
C ALA A 679 -7.73 -4.98 5.26
N ALA A 680 -8.26 -4.63 4.08
CA ALA A 680 -9.51 -5.21 3.58
C ALA A 680 -9.39 -6.72 3.27
N LEU A 681 -8.15 -7.23 3.09
CA LEU A 681 -7.86 -8.65 2.95
C LEU A 681 -7.42 -9.33 4.25
N VAL A 682 -7.20 -8.58 5.34
CA VAL A 682 -6.76 -9.10 6.66
C VAL A 682 -7.89 -9.10 7.71
N GLY A 683 -9.04 -8.45 7.45
CA GLY A 683 -10.08 -8.20 8.45
C GLY A 683 -11.41 -8.99 8.36
N LEU A 684 -11.48 -10.17 7.71
CA LEU A 684 -12.73 -10.95 7.63
C LEU A 684 -12.56 -12.43 8.02
N GLY A 685 -12.29 -12.70 9.31
CA GLY A 685 -12.13 -14.09 9.77
C GLY A 685 -12.13 -14.36 11.28
N GLY A 686 -12.82 -13.57 12.12
CA GLY A 686 -12.64 -13.61 13.57
C GLY A 686 -13.88 -13.86 14.45
N LEU A 687 -14.77 -14.82 14.15
CA LEU A 687 -15.82 -15.23 15.09
C LEU A 687 -15.74 -16.74 15.39
N ALA A 688 -14.82 -17.13 16.27
CA ALA A 688 -14.78 -18.48 16.85
C ALA A 688 -15.05 -18.42 18.36
N VAL A 689 -16.28 -18.77 18.73
CA VAL A 689 -16.72 -18.99 20.11
C VAL A 689 -15.90 -20.12 20.75
N ARG A 690 -15.14 -19.78 21.79
CA ARG A 690 -14.39 -20.72 22.64
C ARG A 690 -15.36 -21.59 23.46
N ALA A 691 -15.68 -22.79 22.98
CA ALA A 691 -16.42 -23.78 23.75
C ALA A 691 -15.49 -24.48 24.76
N LEU A 692 -15.70 -24.17 26.05
CA LEU A 692 -15.11 -24.85 27.19
C LEU A 692 -15.41 -26.35 27.16
N LYS A 693 -14.36 -27.19 27.14
CA LYS A 693 -14.45 -28.60 27.56
C LYS A 693 -14.00 -28.69 29.01
N THR A 694 -14.98 -28.77 29.91
CA THR A 694 -14.84 -29.49 31.18
C THR A 694 -15.32 -30.91 30.97
N GLU A 695 -14.42 -31.88 31.09
CA GLU A 695 -14.54 -33.09 31.92
C GLU A 695 -13.16 -33.75 32.08
#